data_AF-A0A2G7T7A6-F1
#
_entry.id   AF-A0A2G7T7A6-F1
#
_cell.length_a   1.000
_cell.length_b   1.000
_cell.length_c   1.000
_cell.angle_alpha   90.00
_cell.angle_beta   90.00
_cell.angle_gamma   90.00
#
_symmetry.space_group_name_H-M   'P 1'
#
loop_
_entity.id
_entity.type
_entity.pdbx_description
1 polymer ?
#
loop_
_entity_poly.entity_id
_entity_poly.type
_entity_poly.pdbx_seq_one_letter_code
_entity_poly.pdbx_strand_id
1 'polypeptide(L)'
;MLASSSQSIAQSLTEITGRIESNITLRAAQSPYTFQGAVVLGNDATMNVEPGVTIRMARDASFTLQKGAFNAVGTSTKPIVITSAESTPAAGDWGTWRFTAGTDNSLTRLVYVNLEYGAGIAIEASSPQISNTIIHHHNAPAVIMDLESSPVGNGNSAYGNLLNAIVVPSGHIRNSITWGLLGIPYLVQRGLIHVGQEALTIKPASLKLNPGTESSLQISIDTAAPSGGMTLDAGSSNPSVASTSTSIFIPEGQHSADLKVQANNLGLAKITVSHASLGIAEAQVEVRDMPLLSLAPSSAVLNQGVRTAMTVCLPNPEARDVPVQLTVANPSVLNVSASVVLQAGQQCAGFDVTGLAAGATRLTAHAENFSSVLATLVVRGETTVSVPTDKRLLVSAARGESYFSQLSGQVVSSASSSVVWMLAAGTLPDGLTLNAQGLISGVSTAANGYYKFAVQAFDPDSNVLESFDVEMGVGAVVLLMHFDGENSGTTFFEETGKNVSRNGTVLTMGDVKKVGTASVRFDGSGSMLHVPYSEDMNLSSSDFTIEFWLYLRAWSGTSLYGTVLSKRTSGVDHDYSIINNDAEIGFQYASPTAGNAWFSMGLHDVAQNQWAHFAVSRLGNQLYGYRNGVEMNRVTLSRNLNNSALITQFGQSLGYGDSYLNANVDELRITKGVARYIGGFTPPTRASDFPR
;
A
#
# COMPACT_ATOMS: atom_id res chain seq x y z
N MET A 1 39.30 -96.38 0.53
CA MET A 1 40.53 -95.71 0.10
C MET A 1 40.11 -94.35 -0.43
N LEU A 2 40.47 -93.30 0.30
CA LEU A 2 39.96 -91.94 0.19
C LEU A 2 40.52 -91.21 -1.04
N ALA A 3 39.68 -90.43 -1.70
CA ALA A 3 40.08 -89.26 -2.46
C ALA A 3 39.38 -88.05 -1.84
N SER A 4 40.15 -87.08 -1.34
CA SER A 4 39.65 -85.77 -0.91
C SER A 4 40.48 -84.67 -1.57
N SER A 5 39.80 -83.94 -2.46
CA SER A 5 39.86 -82.50 -2.72
C SER A 5 41.11 -81.72 -2.29
N SER A 6 41.86 -81.24 -3.28
CA SER A 6 42.78 -80.10 -3.16
C SER A 6 42.02 -78.78 -3.10
N GLN A 7 42.33 -77.98 -2.08
CA GLN A 7 41.84 -76.61 -1.83
C GLN A 7 42.24 -75.63 -2.95
N SER A 8 41.34 -74.70 -3.30
CA SER A 8 41.70 -73.40 -3.88
C SER A 8 41.35 -72.30 -2.87
N ILE A 9 42.35 -71.54 -2.44
CA ILE A 9 42.24 -70.45 -1.46
C ILE A 9 41.51 -69.27 -2.12
N ALA A 10 40.34 -68.88 -1.61
CA ALA A 10 39.67 -67.65 -1.99
C ALA A 10 40.33 -66.45 -1.28
N GLN A 11 40.99 -65.57 -2.03
CA GLN A 11 41.52 -64.30 -1.51
C GLN A 11 40.35 -63.42 -1.04
N SER A 12 40.46 -62.84 0.17
CA SER A 12 39.49 -61.87 0.69
C SER A 12 39.54 -60.57 -0.13
N LEU A 13 38.40 -60.17 -0.71
CA LEU A 13 38.22 -58.90 -1.41
C LEU A 13 38.48 -57.73 -0.44
N THR A 14 39.30 -56.75 -0.84
CA THR A 14 39.47 -55.51 -0.05
C THR A 14 38.38 -54.52 -0.46
N GLU A 15 37.45 -54.23 0.45
CA GLU A 15 36.33 -53.32 0.24
C GLU A 15 36.72 -51.86 0.49
N ILE A 16 36.28 -50.95 -0.39
CA ILE A 16 36.45 -49.50 -0.28
C ILE A 16 35.08 -48.83 -0.36
N THR A 17 34.78 -47.99 0.63
CA THR A 17 33.49 -47.30 0.75
C THR A 17 33.67 -45.92 1.37
N GLY A 18 32.71 -45.02 1.13
CA GLY A 18 32.63 -43.71 1.79
C GLY A 18 33.76 -42.73 1.41
N ARG A 19 34.10 -41.84 2.35
CA ARG A 19 35.09 -40.78 2.15
C ARG A 19 36.50 -41.28 2.46
N ILE A 20 37.43 -41.01 1.55
CA ILE A 20 38.87 -41.26 1.71
C ILE A 20 39.55 -39.89 1.85
N GLU A 21 40.12 -39.65 3.02
CA GLU A 21 40.66 -38.34 3.41
C GLU A 21 42.17 -38.38 3.70
N SER A 22 42.81 -39.53 3.45
CA SER A 22 44.25 -39.74 3.56
C SER A 22 44.78 -40.56 2.38
N ASN A 23 46.08 -40.43 2.12
CA ASN A 23 46.73 -41.11 1.00
C ASN A 23 46.59 -42.64 1.12
N ILE A 24 46.21 -43.28 0.02
CA ILE A 24 46.06 -44.73 -0.07
C ILE A 24 46.78 -45.26 -1.30
N THR A 25 47.29 -46.50 -1.23
CA THR A 25 47.86 -47.22 -2.37
C THR A 25 47.10 -48.52 -2.59
N LEU A 26 46.50 -48.68 -3.77
CA LEU A 26 45.89 -49.92 -4.22
C LEU A 26 46.98 -50.77 -4.87
N ARG A 27 47.36 -51.87 -4.21
CA ARG A 27 48.45 -52.75 -4.60
C ARG A 27 47.98 -53.88 -5.49
N ALA A 28 48.77 -54.22 -6.50
CA ALA A 28 48.45 -55.33 -7.40
C ALA A 28 48.32 -56.67 -6.67
N ALA A 29 49.11 -56.88 -5.61
CA ALA A 29 49.08 -58.09 -4.78
C ALA A 29 47.77 -58.28 -3.99
N GLN A 30 46.98 -57.22 -3.82
CA GLN A 30 45.71 -57.20 -3.09
C GLN A 30 44.50 -57.04 -4.02
N SER A 31 44.74 -57.01 -5.33
CA SER A 31 43.69 -56.95 -6.33
C SER A 31 42.91 -58.28 -6.41
N PRO A 32 41.58 -58.28 -6.63
CA PRO A 32 40.72 -57.12 -6.90
C PRO A 32 40.22 -56.36 -5.67
N TYR A 33 40.03 -55.05 -5.83
CA TYR A 33 39.36 -54.18 -4.86
C TYR A 33 37.89 -54.04 -5.23
N THR A 34 36.99 -53.98 -4.24
CA THR A 34 35.55 -53.74 -4.50
C THR A 34 35.13 -52.37 -3.95
N PHE A 35 34.65 -51.48 -4.81
CA PHE A 35 34.12 -50.18 -4.42
C PHE A 35 32.61 -50.29 -4.21
N GLN A 36 32.11 -49.85 -3.05
CA GLN A 36 30.69 -49.88 -2.70
C GLN A 36 30.16 -48.49 -2.37
N GLY A 37 28.93 -48.20 -2.83
CA GLY A 37 28.27 -46.92 -2.62
C GLY A 37 29.00 -45.74 -3.29
N ALA A 38 28.81 -44.54 -2.74
CA ALA A 38 29.50 -43.34 -3.20
C ALA A 38 30.89 -43.23 -2.54
N VAL A 39 31.94 -43.51 -3.30
CA VAL A 39 33.32 -43.34 -2.87
C VAL A 39 33.79 -41.93 -3.21
N VAL A 40 34.26 -41.18 -2.22
CA VAL A 40 34.69 -39.79 -2.40
C VAL A 40 36.14 -39.64 -1.95
N LEU A 41 37.01 -39.22 -2.87
CA LEU A 41 38.40 -38.87 -2.55
C LEU A 41 38.48 -37.36 -2.30
N GLY A 42 38.91 -36.98 -1.09
CA GLY A 42 38.89 -35.59 -0.62
C GLY A 42 40.09 -35.23 0.25
N ASN A 43 40.06 -34.02 0.83
CA ASN A 43 41.08 -33.54 1.77
C ASN A 43 42.52 -33.60 1.24
N ASP A 44 42.71 -33.28 -0.04
CA ASP A 44 44.01 -33.30 -0.72
C ASP A 44 44.68 -34.69 -0.76
N ALA A 45 43.92 -35.75 -0.47
CA ALA A 45 44.42 -37.13 -0.48
C ALA A 45 44.72 -37.61 -1.89
N THR A 46 45.76 -38.45 -2.00
CA THR A 46 46.16 -39.13 -3.23
C THR A 46 45.84 -40.62 -3.15
N MET A 47 45.10 -41.13 -4.13
CA MET A 47 44.95 -42.57 -4.37
C MET A 47 45.91 -43.01 -5.46
N ASN A 48 46.92 -43.79 -5.10
CA ASN A 48 47.85 -44.41 -6.05
C ASN A 48 47.39 -45.81 -6.40
N VAL A 49 47.35 -46.16 -7.69
CA VAL A 49 46.92 -47.48 -8.17
C VAL A 49 48.07 -48.13 -8.94
N GLU A 50 48.56 -49.28 -8.45
CA GLU A 50 49.65 -50.02 -9.10
C GLU A 50 49.19 -50.66 -10.43
N PRO A 51 50.10 -50.86 -11.41
CA PRO A 51 49.78 -51.54 -12.67
C PRO A 51 49.17 -52.94 -12.46
N GLY A 52 48.11 -53.25 -13.22
CA GLY A 52 47.43 -54.56 -13.18
C GLY A 52 46.35 -54.68 -12.10
N VAL A 53 46.06 -53.62 -11.34
CA VAL A 53 44.96 -53.62 -10.38
C VAL A 53 43.61 -53.64 -11.10
N THR A 54 42.73 -54.55 -10.68
CA THR A 54 41.29 -54.54 -10.97
C THR A 54 40.51 -53.91 -9.81
N ILE A 55 39.67 -52.92 -10.13
CA ILE A 55 38.67 -52.27 -9.29
C ILE A 55 37.29 -52.74 -9.77
N ARG A 56 36.53 -53.41 -8.90
CA ARG A 56 35.16 -53.87 -9.15
C ARG A 56 34.18 -52.92 -8.49
N MET A 57 33.35 -52.26 -9.27
CA MET A 57 32.32 -51.34 -8.80
C MET A 57 31.05 -52.13 -8.52
N ALA A 58 30.55 -52.09 -7.29
CA ALA A 58 29.25 -52.66 -6.94
C ALA A 58 28.11 -51.93 -7.67
N ARG A 59 26.94 -52.57 -7.75
CA ARG A 59 25.75 -51.95 -8.35
C ARG A 59 25.49 -50.57 -7.75
N ASP A 60 25.24 -49.58 -8.61
CA ASP A 60 25.01 -48.16 -8.29
C ASP A 60 26.19 -47.43 -7.61
N ALA A 61 27.35 -48.07 -7.45
CA ALA A 61 28.53 -47.42 -6.87
C ALA A 61 29.04 -46.29 -7.77
N SER A 62 29.65 -45.26 -7.20
CA SER A 62 30.25 -44.15 -7.94
C SER A 62 31.55 -43.68 -7.31
N PHE A 63 32.37 -42.97 -8.08
CA PHE A 63 33.59 -42.37 -7.58
C PHE A 63 33.58 -40.87 -7.85
N THR A 64 33.89 -40.06 -6.84
CA THR A 64 34.07 -38.61 -7.00
C THR A 64 35.42 -38.19 -6.43
N LEU A 65 36.27 -37.63 -7.27
CA LEU A 65 37.43 -36.86 -6.83
C LEU A 65 36.97 -35.43 -6.50
N GLN A 66 36.72 -35.19 -5.21
CA GLN A 66 36.28 -33.90 -4.69
C GLN A 66 37.45 -32.92 -4.51
N LYS A 67 38.56 -33.38 -3.90
CA LYS A 67 39.76 -32.57 -3.71
C LYS A 67 40.99 -33.44 -3.42
N GLY A 68 41.99 -33.45 -4.30
CA GLY A 68 43.16 -34.32 -4.19
C GLY A 68 43.57 -34.92 -5.54
N ALA A 69 44.17 -36.10 -5.55
CA ALA A 69 44.69 -36.72 -6.79
C ALA A 69 44.33 -38.21 -6.94
N PHE A 70 43.93 -38.61 -8.15
CA PHE A 70 43.78 -40.03 -8.52
C PHE A 70 44.88 -40.42 -9.52
N ASN A 71 45.88 -41.16 -9.06
CA ASN A 71 47.07 -41.53 -9.83
C ASN A 71 47.04 -43.02 -10.18
N ALA A 72 46.44 -43.34 -11.33
CA ALA A 72 46.31 -44.68 -11.89
C ALA A 72 47.14 -44.82 -13.17
N VAL A 73 48.34 -45.38 -13.04
CA VAL A 73 49.30 -45.52 -14.14
C VAL A 73 49.61 -46.99 -14.35
N GLY A 74 48.85 -47.64 -15.24
CA GLY A 74 49.09 -49.00 -15.71
C GLY A 74 50.12 -49.07 -16.84
N THR A 75 50.25 -50.24 -17.44
CA THR A 75 51.06 -50.46 -18.65
C THR A 75 50.27 -51.21 -19.72
N SER A 76 50.75 -51.23 -20.97
CA SER A 76 50.10 -51.98 -22.06
C SER A 76 49.97 -53.48 -21.78
N THR A 77 50.84 -54.04 -20.95
CA THR A 77 50.83 -55.46 -20.56
C THR A 77 50.15 -55.71 -19.21
N LYS A 78 49.95 -54.66 -18.41
CA LYS A 78 49.27 -54.71 -17.10
C LYS A 78 48.35 -53.48 -16.96
N PRO A 79 47.27 -53.41 -17.76
CA PRO A 79 46.33 -52.31 -17.65
C PRO A 79 45.62 -52.36 -16.29
N ILE A 80 45.23 -51.20 -15.79
CA ILE A 80 44.31 -51.10 -14.64
C ILE A 80 42.89 -51.28 -15.18
N VAL A 81 42.06 -52.10 -14.54
CA VAL A 81 40.69 -52.39 -15.00
C VAL A 81 39.68 -51.89 -13.97
N ILE A 82 38.74 -51.06 -14.38
CA ILE A 82 37.60 -50.60 -13.58
C ILE A 82 36.34 -51.18 -14.22
N THR A 83 35.69 -52.12 -13.53
CA THR A 83 34.63 -52.97 -14.10
C THR A 83 33.49 -53.23 -13.12
N SER A 84 32.41 -53.87 -13.56
CA SER A 84 31.28 -54.27 -12.72
C SER A 84 31.66 -55.39 -11.74
N ALA A 85 31.13 -55.34 -10.52
CA ALA A 85 31.18 -56.44 -9.57
C ALA A 85 30.09 -57.51 -9.81
N GLU A 86 29.13 -57.24 -10.71
CA GLU A 86 28.01 -58.14 -11.00
C GLU A 86 28.49 -59.42 -11.70
N SER A 87 27.75 -60.51 -11.49
CA SER A 87 28.05 -61.80 -12.12
C SER A 87 27.80 -61.82 -13.64
N THR A 88 26.94 -60.92 -14.13
CA THR A 88 26.69 -60.64 -15.54
C THR A 88 26.81 -59.13 -15.80
N PRO A 89 28.02 -58.62 -16.10
CA PRO A 89 28.24 -57.18 -16.29
C PRO A 89 27.35 -56.58 -17.38
N ALA A 90 26.69 -55.48 -17.07
CA ALA A 90 25.83 -54.73 -17.99
C ALA A 90 26.14 -53.24 -17.93
N ALA A 91 25.89 -52.54 -19.05
CA ALA A 91 26.10 -51.10 -19.14
C ALA A 91 25.21 -50.36 -18.12
N GLY A 92 25.82 -49.55 -17.26
CA GLY A 92 25.12 -48.81 -16.21
C GLY A 92 25.00 -49.54 -14.89
N ASP A 93 25.72 -50.65 -14.70
CA ASP A 93 25.79 -51.33 -13.40
C ASP A 93 26.31 -50.39 -12.30
N TRP A 94 27.20 -49.45 -12.65
CA TRP A 94 27.72 -48.45 -11.71
C TRP A 94 27.65 -47.03 -12.30
N GLY A 95 27.66 -46.02 -11.43
CA GLY A 95 27.46 -44.62 -11.75
C GLY A 95 28.64 -43.92 -12.43
N THR A 96 28.65 -42.60 -12.44
CA THR A 96 29.71 -41.83 -13.12
C THR A 96 30.96 -41.71 -12.25
N TRP A 97 32.14 -41.74 -12.88
CA TRP A 97 33.38 -41.28 -12.26
C TRP A 97 33.56 -39.78 -12.47
N ARG A 98 33.55 -38.99 -11.41
CA ARG A 98 33.53 -37.52 -11.48
C ARG A 98 34.85 -36.91 -10.98
N PHE A 99 35.43 -36.03 -11.78
CA PHE A 99 36.56 -35.17 -11.44
C PHE A 99 36.07 -33.73 -11.30
N THR A 100 36.22 -33.12 -10.13
CA THR A 100 35.69 -31.78 -9.82
C THR A 100 36.79 -30.72 -9.76
N ALA A 101 36.43 -29.45 -9.56
CA ALA A 101 37.34 -28.31 -9.49
C ALA A 101 38.50 -28.45 -8.47
N GLY A 102 38.34 -29.28 -7.44
CA GLY A 102 39.38 -29.56 -6.45
C GLY A 102 40.44 -30.57 -6.89
N THR A 103 40.35 -31.10 -8.11
CA THR A 103 41.32 -32.06 -8.66
C THR A 103 42.72 -31.42 -8.77
N ASP A 104 43.71 -32.07 -8.18
CA ASP A 104 45.12 -31.78 -8.48
C ASP A 104 45.45 -32.36 -9.87
N ASN A 105 45.36 -31.48 -10.86
CA ASN A 105 45.57 -31.82 -12.27
C ASN A 105 46.99 -32.30 -12.56
N SER A 106 47.99 -31.88 -11.76
CA SER A 106 49.38 -32.24 -11.97
C SER A 106 49.69 -33.69 -11.58
N LEU A 107 48.90 -34.23 -10.64
CA LEU A 107 49.06 -35.58 -10.10
C LEU A 107 47.96 -36.56 -10.53
N THR A 108 46.83 -36.07 -11.05
CA THR A 108 45.72 -36.92 -11.49
C THR A 108 45.97 -37.47 -12.88
N ARG A 109 46.19 -38.79 -12.96
CA ARG A 109 46.62 -39.49 -14.18
C ARG A 109 45.87 -40.80 -14.34
N LEU A 110 45.27 -41.01 -15.50
CA LEU A 110 44.68 -42.27 -15.93
C LEU A 110 45.43 -42.73 -17.17
N VAL A 111 46.38 -43.65 -16.99
CA VAL A 111 47.25 -44.13 -18.07
C VAL A 111 47.14 -45.64 -18.18
N TYR A 112 46.81 -46.18 -19.37
CA TYR A 112 46.52 -47.61 -19.57
C TYR A 112 45.44 -48.14 -18.60
N VAL A 113 44.31 -47.43 -18.56
CA VAL A 113 43.14 -47.81 -17.77
C VAL A 113 42.03 -48.30 -18.71
N ASN A 114 41.33 -49.35 -18.33
CA ASN A 114 40.13 -49.83 -19.02
C ASN A 114 38.91 -49.62 -18.12
N LEU A 115 37.99 -48.75 -18.51
CA LEU A 115 36.74 -48.48 -17.80
C LEU A 115 35.58 -49.13 -18.56
N GLU A 116 34.81 -49.97 -17.86
CA GLU A 116 33.72 -50.72 -18.49
C GLU A 116 32.47 -50.89 -17.61
N TYR A 117 31.30 -50.98 -18.26
CA TYR A 117 29.99 -51.30 -17.67
C TYR A 117 29.37 -50.25 -16.71
N GLY A 118 29.91 -49.03 -16.65
CA GLY A 118 29.39 -47.94 -15.79
C GLY A 118 28.55 -46.88 -16.50
N ALA A 119 28.61 -45.64 -16.00
CA ALA A 119 27.99 -44.44 -16.60
C ALA A 119 29.01 -43.35 -17.02
N GLY A 120 30.16 -43.76 -17.56
CA GLY A 120 31.18 -42.88 -18.14
C GLY A 120 31.98 -42.05 -17.12
N ILE A 121 32.67 -41.03 -17.65
CA ILE A 121 33.47 -40.07 -16.88
C ILE A 121 32.87 -38.66 -17.00
N ALA A 122 32.81 -37.92 -15.89
CA ALA A 122 32.48 -36.50 -15.85
C ALA A 122 33.70 -35.68 -15.43
N ILE A 123 34.02 -34.64 -16.19
CA ILE A 123 35.12 -33.70 -15.91
C ILE A 123 34.52 -32.30 -15.75
N GLU A 124 34.59 -31.78 -14.53
CA GLU A 124 33.98 -30.52 -14.12
C GLU A 124 35.07 -29.59 -13.57
N ALA A 125 35.29 -28.45 -14.24
CA ALA A 125 36.32 -27.45 -13.97
C ALA A 125 37.70 -28.04 -13.63
N SER A 126 38.10 -29.12 -14.31
CA SER A 126 39.34 -29.85 -14.03
C SER A 126 40.05 -30.28 -15.33
N SER A 127 41.31 -30.68 -15.21
CA SER A 127 42.20 -30.96 -16.33
C SER A 127 43.09 -32.18 -16.07
N PRO A 128 42.51 -33.37 -15.77
CA PRO A 128 43.29 -34.58 -15.55
C PRO A 128 44.05 -35.04 -16.81
N GLN A 129 45.14 -35.78 -16.63
CA GLN A 129 45.84 -36.46 -17.73
C GLN A 129 45.22 -37.83 -17.98
N ILE A 130 44.66 -38.06 -19.19
CA ILE A 130 44.07 -39.35 -19.57
C ILE A 130 44.72 -39.81 -20.88
N SER A 131 45.53 -40.87 -20.83
CA SER A 131 46.24 -41.40 -22.00
C SER A 131 46.13 -42.93 -22.09
N ASN A 132 46.10 -43.48 -23.29
CA ASN A 132 45.98 -44.92 -23.56
C ASN A 132 44.84 -45.58 -22.78
N THR A 133 43.78 -44.82 -22.50
CA THR A 133 42.64 -45.26 -21.71
C THR A 133 41.49 -45.65 -22.63
N ILE A 134 40.87 -46.77 -22.34
CA ILE A 134 39.75 -47.32 -23.10
C ILE A 134 38.49 -47.18 -22.24
N ILE A 135 37.43 -46.61 -22.81
CA ILE A 135 36.14 -46.38 -22.13
C ILE A 135 35.05 -47.09 -22.94
N HIS A 136 34.48 -48.18 -22.42
CA HIS A 136 33.55 -49.00 -23.22
C HIS A 136 32.35 -49.56 -22.45
N HIS A 137 31.28 -49.87 -23.17
CA HIS A 137 30.08 -50.51 -22.60
C HIS A 137 29.41 -49.70 -21.46
N HIS A 138 29.46 -48.37 -21.52
CA HIS A 138 28.74 -47.50 -20.57
C HIS A 138 27.33 -47.13 -21.05
N ASN A 139 26.38 -46.95 -20.12
CA ASN A 139 25.00 -46.51 -20.44
C ASN A 139 24.86 -44.99 -20.63
N ALA A 140 25.99 -44.27 -20.70
CA ALA A 140 26.09 -42.83 -20.86
C ALA A 140 27.15 -42.50 -21.93
N PRO A 141 27.33 -41.23 -22.32
CA PRO A 141 28.50 -40.83 -23.11
C PRO A 141 29.81 -41.26 -22.45
N ALA A 142 30.82 -41.58 -23.26
CA ALA A 142 32.13 -41.99 -22.77
C ALA A 142 32.73 -40.96 -21.80
N VAL A 143 32.65 -39.68 -22.17
CA VAL A 143 33.03 -38.56 -21.31
C VAL A 143 32.02 -37.43 -21.47
N ILE A 144 31.71 -36.74 -20.38
CA ILE A 144 31.02 -35.44 -20.37
C ILE A 144 31.96 -34.43 -19.72
N MET A 145 32.09 -33.25 -20.30
CA MET A 145 32.86 -32.15 -19.70
C MET A 145 32.15 -30.80 -19.85
N ASP A 146 32.41 -29.89 -18.92
CA ASP A 146 31.98 -28.49 -19.03
C ASP A 146 32.90 -27.68 -19.96
N LEU A 147 32.57 -26.39 -20.12
CA LEU A 147 33.35 -25.44 -20.93
C LEU A 147 34.54 -24.84 -20.19
N GLU A 148 34.81 -25.27 -18.96
CA GLU A 148 35.91 -24.78 -18.12
C GLU A 148 37.06 -25.81 -18.01
N SER A 149 36.80 -27.05 -18.43
CA SER A 149 37.75 -28.17 -18.34
C SER A 149 38.72 -28.22 -19.52
N SER A 150 39.99 -28.56 -19.24
CA SER A 150 41.05 -28.72 -20.26
C SER A 150 41.85 -30.03 -20.10
N PRO A 151 41.19 -31.20 -20.10
CA PRO A 151 41.88 -32.48 -19.97
C PRO A 151 42.79 -32.77 -21.17
N VAL A 152 43.89 -33.47 -20.94
CA VAL A 152 44.90 -33.76 -21.96
C VAL A 152 45.29 -35.24 -22.00
N GLY A 153 45.65 -35.72 -23.19
CA GLY A 153 46.30 -37.01 -23.36
C GLY A 153 45.95 -37.67 -24.69
N ASN A 154 46.58 -38.81 -24.97
CA ASN A 154 46.60 -39.42 -26.30
C ASN A 154 46.39 -40.94 -26.25
N GLY A 155 46.06 -41.53 -27.39
CA GLY A 155 45.87 -42.98 -27.51
C GLY A 155 44.58 -43.49 -26.82
N ASN A 156 43.63 -42.60 -26.51
CA ASN A 156 42.39 -42.99 -25.87
C ASN A 156 41.42 -43.58 -26.91
N SER A 157 40.48 -44.42 -26.46
CA SER A 157 39.43 -44.96 -27.34
C SER A 157 38.12 -45.15 -26.60
N ALA A 158 37.01 -45.00 -27.33
CA ALA A 158 35.67 -45.23 -26.81
C ALA A 158 34.83 -46.05 -27.79
N TYR A 159 34.20 -47.13 -27.31
CA TYR A 159 33.32 -47.97 -28.11
C TYR A 159 32.26 -48.66 -27.25
N GLY A 160 31.12 -49.02 -27.85
CA GLY A 160 30.05 -49.73 -27.14
C GLY A 160 29.32 -48.91 -26.06
N ASN A 161 29.58 -47.60 -25.94
CA ASN A 161 28.88 -46.72 -25.02
C ASN A 161 27.56 -46.23 -25.63
N LEU A 162 26.66 -45.66 -24.82
CA LEU A 162 25.47 -44.95 -25.32
C LEU A 162 25.88 -43.88 -26.35
N LEU A 163 27.01 -43.21 -26.12
CA LEU A 163 27.64 -42.35 -27.10
C LEU A 163 29.17 -42.44 -27.00
N ASN A 164 29.83 -42.78 -28.11
CA ASN A 164 31.29 -42.91 -28.21
C ASN A 164 31.96 -41.55 -28.47
N ALA A 165 31.64 -40.56 -27.64
CA ALA A 165 32.12 -39.18 -27.78
C ALA A 165 32.39 -38.53 -26.41
N ILE A 166 33.19 -37.47 -26.45
CA ILE A 166 33.32 -36.48 -25.37
C ILE A 166 32.23 -35.43 -25.60
N VAL A 167 31.22 -35.39 -24.74
CA VAL A 167 30.13 -34.42 -24.85
C VAL A 167 30.49 -33.13 -24.15
N VAL A 168 30.32 -32.01 -24.86
CA VAL A 168 30.55 -30.65 -24.35
C VAL A 168 29.27 -29.83 -24.55
N PRO A 169 28.77 -29.07 -23.56
CA PRO A 169 27.59 -28.24 -23.73
C PRO A 169 27.85 -27.07 -24.70
N SER A 170 26.82 -26.58 -25.40
CA SER A 170 26.90 -25.29 -26.11
C SER A 170 27.04 -24.13 -25.13
N GLY A 171 27.73 -23.05 -25.52
CA GLY A 171 27.90 -21.88 -24.66
C GLY A 171 29.15 -21.07 -24.99
N HIS A 172 29.56 -20.24 -24.03
CA HIS A 172 30.70 -19.34 -24.16
C HIS A 172 31.95 -19.91 -23.51
N ILE A 173 33.03 -20.02 -24.28
CA ILE A 173 34.38 -20.28 -23.76
C ILE A 173 35.03 -18.92 -23.47
N ARG A 174 35.23 -18.62 -22.18
CA ARG A 174 35.74 -17.32 -21.71
C ARG A 174 37.24 -17.31 -21.40
N ASN A 175 37.78 -18.48 -21.05
CA ASN A 175 39.19 -18.68 -20.71
C ASN A 175 39.90 -19.44 -21.85
N SER A 176 41.23 -19.47 -21.81
CA SER A 176 42.00 -20.34 -22.72
C SER A 176 41.74 -21.80 -22.34
N ILE A 177 41.04 -22.53 -23.20
CA ILE A 177 40.65 -23.93 -23.00
C ILE A 177 41.31 -24.80 -24.06
N THR A 178 41.83 -25.95 -23.63
CA THR A 178 42.41 -26.96 -24.54
C THR A 178 41.56 -28.22 -24.53
N TRP A 179 40.97 -28.56 -25.67
CA TRP A 179 40.32 -29.86 -25.89
C TRP A 179 41.39 -30.89 -26.26
N GLY A 180 42.16 -31.33 -25.26
CA GLY A 180 43.42 -32.06 -25.45
C GLY A 180 43.33 -33.58 -25.32
N LEU A 181 42.15 -34.17 -25.04
CA LEU A 181 41.95 -35.62 -25.08
C LEU A 181 41.84 -36.12 -26.52
N LEU A 182 42.87 -36.79 -27.00
CA LEU A 182 42.96 -37.30 -28.36
C LEU A 182 42.58 -38.78 -28.44
N GLY A 183 41.84 -39.15 -29.50
CA GLY A 183 41.40 -40.51 -29.81
C GLY A 183 39.90 -40.78 -29.60
N ILE A 184 39.18 -39.87 -28.95
CA ILE A 184 37.71 -39.88 -28.82
C ILE A 184 37.17 -38.58 -29.45
N PRO A 185 36.15 -38.62 -30.32
CA PRO A 185 35.60 -37.42 -30.94
C PRO A 185 34.86 -36.53 -29.93
N TYR A 186 34.99 -35.21 -30.08
CA TYR A 186 34.20 -34.23 -29.32
C TYR A 186 32.84 -34.00 -30.00
N LEU A 187 31.77 -33.95 -29.22
CA LEU A 187 30.42 -33.62 -29.66
C LEU A 187 29.90 -32.42 -28.87
N VAL A 188 29.62 -31.32 -29.56
CA VAL A 188 28.93 -30.17 -28.97
C VAL A 188 27.43 -30.47 -28.88
N GLN A 189 26.89 -30.43 -27.67
CA GLN A 189 25.48 -30.68 -27.41
C GLN A 189 24.66 -29.46 -27.83
N ARG A 190 23.96 -29.59 -28.97
CA ARG A 190 22.91 -28.68 -29.50
C ARG A 190 23.19 -27.19 -29.28
N GLY A 191 23.79 -26.52 -30.26
CA GLY A 191 23.96 -25.07 -30.26
C GLY A 191 25.30 -24.64 -30.83
N LEU A 192 25.69 -23.39 -30.57
CA LEU A 192 26.97 -22.83 -30.98
C LEU A 192 27.93 -22.75 -29.79
N ILE A 193 29.22 -22.94 -30.08
CA ILE A 193 30.30 -22.53 -29.17
C ILE A 193 30.72 -21.14 -29.58
N HIS A 194 30.59 -20.20 -28.66
CA HIS A 194 31.11 -18.84 -28.83
C HIS A 194 32.45 -18.78 -28.11
N VAL A 195 33.52 -18.54 -28.85
CA VAL A 195 34.84 -18.31 -28.25
C VAL A 195 34.94 -16.81 -27.98
N GLY A 196 34.96 -16.44 -26.70
CA GLY A 196 34.79 -15.05 -26.25
C GLY A 196 33.32 -14.63 -26.05
N GLN A 197 33.12 -13.36 -25.69
CA GLN A 197 31.83 -12.69 -25.51
C GLN A 197 31.90 -11.33 -26.24
N GLU A 198 30.81 -10.82 -26.85
CA GLU A 198 30.75 -9.39 -27.21
C GLU A 198 30.55 -8.61 -25.92
N ALA A 199 31.64 -8.16 -25.30
CA ALA A 199 31.62 -7.49 -24.02
C ALA A 199 31.14 -6.02 -24.12
N LEU A 200 30.75 -5.58 -25.33
CA LEU A 200 30.30 -4.23 -25.66
C LEU A 200 29.11 -4.30 -26.63
N THR A 201 28.02 -3.58 -26.34
CA THR A 201 26.79 -3.54 -27.15
C THR A 201 26.24 -2.12 -27.32
N ILE A 202 25.45 -1.89 -28.39
CA ILE A 202 24.80 -0.61 -28.70
C ILE A 202 23.31 -0.81 -29.04
N LYS A 203 22.42 0.00 -28.45
CA LYS A 203 20.97 -0.07 -28.70
C LYS A 203 20.35 1.33 -28.87
N PRO A 204 19.39 1.51 -29.80
CA PRO A 204 19.01 0.56 -30.86
C PRO A 204 20.11 0.38 -31.92
N ALA A 205 20.11 -0.76 -32.63
CA ALA A 205 21.07 -1.05 -33.70
C ALA A 205 20.84 -0.19 -34.96
N SER A 206 19.68 0.44 -35.08
CA SER A 206 19.35 1.38 -36.15
C SER A 206 18.50 2.53 -35.62
N LEU A 207 18.80 3.74 -36.06
CA LEU A 207 18.13 4.98 -35.66
C LEU A 207 17.77 5.81 -36.89
N LYS A 208 16.53 6.32 -36.93
CA LYS A 208 16.02 7.18 -38.01
C LYS A 208 15.71 8.55 -37.41
N LEU A 209 16.32 9.62 -37.92
CA LEU A 209 16.24 10.98 -37.35
C LEU A 209 15.92 12.03 -38.41
N ASN A 210 15.27 13.12 -37.97
CA ASN A 210 15.15 14.34 -38.78
C ASN A 210 16.43 15.19 -38.67
N PRO A 211 16.80 15.93 -39.73
CA PRO A 211 17.88 16.92 -39.66
C PRO A 211 17.73 17.86 -38.47
N GLY A 212 18.82 18.12 -37.75
CA GLY A 212 18.85 19.03 -36.60
C GLY A 212 18.39 18.42 -35.26
N THR A 213 17.95 17.16 -35.22
CA THR A 213 17.54 16.50 -33.97
C THR A 213 18.70 15.77 -33.28
N GLU A 214 18.62 15.66 -31.95
CA GLU A 214 19.53 14.84 -31.14
C GLU A 214 18.78 13.63 -30.56
N SER A 215 19.45 12.49 -30.47
CA SER A 215 18.93 11.28 -29.83
C SER A 215 20.07 10.48 -29.19
N SER A 216 19.74 9.50 -28.36
CA SER A 216 20.73 8.72 -27.59
C SER A 216 20.78 7.26 -28.04
N LEU A 217 21.99 6.71 -28.10
CA LEU A 217 22.26 5.28 -28.22
C LEU A 217 22.78 4.78 -26.88
N GLN A 218 22.15 3.75 -26.32
CA GLN A 218 22.59 3.13 -25.08
C GLN A 218 23.76 2.19 -25.36
N ILE A 219 24.90 2.45 -24.74
CA ILE A 219 26.09 1.60 -24.79
C ILE A 219 26.11 0.75 -23.53
N SER A 220 26.27 -0.57 -23.65
CA SER A 220 26.29 -1.46 -22.48
C SER A 220 27.46 -2.44 -22.52
N ILE A 221 28.04 -2.67 -21.34
CA ILE A 221 29.11 -3.64 -21.07
C ILE A 221 28.58 -4.74 -20.16
N ASP A 222 29.14 -5.95 -20.28
CA ASP A 222 28.65 -7.14 -19.58
C ASP A 222 29.07 -7.23 -18.12
N THR A 223 30.09 -6.47 -17.73
CA THR A 223 30.63 -6.37 -16.38
C THR A 223 30.58 -4.92 -15.90
N ALA A 224 30.39 -4.71 -14.60
CA ALA A 224 30.36 -3.36 -14.05
C ALA A 224 31.71 -2.67 -14.30
N ALA A 225 31.68 -1.38 -14.68
CA ALA A 225 32.91 -0.64 -14.92
C ALA A 225 33.79 -0.65 -13.65
N PRO A 226 35.12 -0.84 -13.80
CA PRO A 226 36.05 -0.97 -12.68
C PRO A 226 36.15 0.32 -11.86
N SER A 227 36.91 0.29 -10.76
CA SER A 227 37.15 1.50 -9.97
C SER A 227 37.82 2.59 -10.80
N GLY A 228 37.26 3.81 -10.76
CA GLY A 228 37.63 4.90 -11.68
C GLY A 228 36.88 4.92 -13.02
N GLY A 229 35.97 3.96 -13.27
CA GLY A 229 35.15 3.87 -14.48
C GLY A 229 35.89 3.38 -15.72
N MET A 230 35.21 3.44 -16.87
CA MET A 230 35.74 2.96 -18.15
C MET A 230 35.43 3.96 -19.27
N THR A 231 36.44 4.31 -20.07
CA THR A 231 36.26 5.14 -21.28
C THR A 231 36.31 4.25 -22.53
N LEU A 232 35.35 4.43 -23.42
CA LEU A 232 35.24 3.74 -24.70
C LEU A 232 35.44 4.77 -25.83
N ASP A 233 36.11 4.37 -26.90
CA ASP A 233 36.25 5.21 -28.10
C ASP A 233 34.95 5.15 -28.89
N ALA A 234 34.51 6.28 -29.43
CA ALA A 234 33.31 6.39 -30.24
C ALA A 234 33.60 7.19 -31.51
N GLY A 235 32.88 6.91 -32.59
CA GLY A 235 33.08 7.61 -33.85
C GLY A 235 31.90 7.45 -34.80
N SER A 236 31.81 8.37 -35.77
CA SER A 236 30.86 8.29 -36.88
C SER A 236 31.61 8.11 -38.20
N SER A 237 31.14 7.20 -39.05
CA SER A 237 31.68 7.04 -40.41
C SER A 237 31.41 8.25 -41.30
N ASN A 238 30.40 9.08 -40.96
CA ASN A 238 30.10 10.32 -41.66
C ASN A 238 29.54 11.39 -40.70
N PRO A 239 30.42 12.14 -40.01
CA PRO A 239 30.01 13.17 -39.06
C PRO A 239 29.15 14.29 -39.67
N SER A 240 29.27 14.53 -40.99
CA SER A 240 28.45 15.53 -41.69
C SER A 240 26.98 15.12 -41.81
N VAL A 241 26.68 13.82 -41.71
CA VAL A 241 25.32 13.26 -41.68
C VAL A 241 24.86 13.07 -40.24
N ALA A 242 25.63 12.36 -39.42
CA ALA A 242 25.35 12.23 -37.99
C ALA A 242 26.64 12.25 -37.18
N SER A 243 26.75 13.14 -36.19
CA SER A 243 27.93 13.31 -35.36
C SER A 243 27.69 12.83 -33.92
N THR A 244 28.75 12.37 -33.27
CA THR A 244 28.77 11.92 -31.87
C THR A 244 30.06 12.41 -31.20
N SER A 245 30.16 12.33 -29.88
CA SER A 245 31.45 12.46 -29.19
C SER A 245 32.44 11.38 -29.64
N THR A 246 33.74 11.68 -29.54
CA THR A 246 34.81 10.74 -29.89
C THR A 246 35.07 9.69 -28.80
N SER A 247 34.46 9.84 -27.64
CA SER A 247 34.53 8.89 -26.54
C SER A 247 33.28 8.96 -25.67
N ILE A 248 33.07 7.93 -24.86
CA ILE A 248 32.02 7.84 -23.85
C ILE A 248 32.55 7.20 -22.57
N PHE A 249 32.13 7.71 -21.43
CA PHE A 249 32.54 7.23 -20.12
C PHE A 249 31.41 6.50 -19.41
N ILE A 250 31.66 5.26 -18.98
CA ILE A 250 30.79 4.48 -18.10
C ILE A 250 31.32 4.62 -16.67
N PRO A 251 30.56 5.22 -15.73
CA PRO A 251 31.02 5.41 -14.36
C PRO A 251 31.27 4.10 -13.62
N GLU A 252 32.16 4.13 -12.63
CA GLU A 252 32.43 3.00 -11.73
C GLU A 252 31.14 2.34 -11.22
N GLY A 253 31.10 1.00 -11.28
CA GLY A 253 29.96 0.21 -10.85
C GLY A 253 28.76 0.20 -11.81
N GLN A 254 28.77 1.03 -12.86
CA GLN A 254 27.69 1.05 -13.87
C GLN A 254 27.99 0.09 -15.02
N HIS A 255 26.92 -0.35 -15.68
CA HIS A 255 26.98 -1.25 -16.84
C HIS A 255 26.70 -0.55 -18.17
N SER A 256 26.29 0.71 -18.15
CA SER A 256 25.87 1.41 -19.38
C SER A 256 26.01 2.93 -19.29
N ALA A 257 26.10 3.57 -20.44
CA ALA A 257 26.00 5.02 -20.60
C ALA A 257 25.32 5.38 -21.94
N ASP A 258 24.73 6.57 -22.01
CA ASP A 258 24.05 7.06 -23.21
C ASP A 258 24.99 7.89 -24.08
N LEU A 259 25.20 7.46 -25.32
CA LEU A 259 25.94 8.18 -26.35
C LEU A 259 24.99 9.07 -27.15
N LYS A 260 25.20 10.38 -27.11
CA LYS A 260 24.40 11.35 -27.87
C LYS A 260 24.83 11.37 -29.34
N VAL A 261 23.84 11.32 -30.22
CA VAL A 261 24.00 11.40 -31.67
C VAL A 261 23.19 12.59 -32.18
N GLN A 262 23.88 13.53 -32.81
CA GLN A 262 23.30 14.69 -33.48
C GLN A 262 23.10 14.37 -34.97
N ALA A 263 21.86 14.46 -35.45
CA ALA A 263 21.54 14.42 -36.87
C ALA A 263 21.80 15.78 -37.52
N ASN A 264 22.59 15.80 -38.58
CA ASN A 264 23.04 17.01 -39.27
C ASN A 264 22.38 17.11 -40.65
N ASN A 265 22.96 16.44 -41.65
CA ASN A 265 22.47 16.45 -43.04
C ASN A 265 21.83 15.11 -43.42
N LEU A 266 20.99 15.14 -44.46
CA LEU A 266 20.36 13.94 -45.01
C LEU A 266 21.41 12.92 -45.47
N GLY A 267 21.21 11.64 -45.15
CA GLY A 267 22.09 10.55 -45.57
C GLY A 267 22.17 9.40 -44.57
N LEU A 268 23.17 8.54 -44.76
CA LEU A 268 23.48 7.42 -43.87
C LEU A 268 24.84 7.64 -43.19
N ALA A 269 24.90 7.32 -41.90
CA ALA A 269 26.12 7.25 -41.10
C ALA A 269 26.11 5.99 -40.24
N LYS A 270 27.29 5.53 -39.81
CA LYS A 270 27.46 4.41 -38.90
C LYS A 270 28.16 4.92 -37.65
N ILE A 271 27.55 4.73 -36.49
CA ILE A 271 28.16 5.02 -35.20
C ILE A 271 28.85 3.76 -34.72
N THR A 272 30.14 3.86 -34.40
CA THR A 272 30.99 2.76 -33.94
C THR A 272 31.51 3.10 -32.55
N VAL A 273 31.39 2.18 -31.61
CA VAL A 273 32.03 2.25 -30.29
C VAL A 273 33.00 1.10 -30.15
N SER A 274 34.19 1.34 -29.64
CA SER A 274 35.25 0.34 -29.54
C SER A 274 36.06 0.45 -28.25
N HIS A 275 36.58 -0.69 -27.80
CA HIS A 275 37.55 -0.77 -26.71
C HIS A 275 38.50 -1.96 -26.92
N ALA A 276 39.77 -1.79 -26.56
CA ALA A 276 40.83 -2.77 -26.85
C ALA A 276 40.54 -4.18 -26.30
N SER A 277 39.90 -4.29 -25.13
CA SER A 277 39.56 -5.57 -24.50
C SER A 277 38.11 -6.03 -24.69
N LEU A 278 37.20 -5.14 -25.12
CA LEU A 278 35.76 -5.46 -25.22
C LEU A 278 35.26 -5.62 -26.66
N GLY A 279 36.07 -5.24 -27.66
CA GLY A 279 35.72 -5.33 -29.06
C GLY A 279 35.03 -4.08 -29.59
N ILE A 280 34.13 -4.25 -30.57
CA ILE A 280 33.48 -3.18 -31.32
C ILE A 280 31.97 -3.42 -31.33
N ALA A 281 31.17 -2.36 -31.18
CA ALA A 281 29.72 -2.35 -31.38
C ALA A 281 29.32 -1.23 -32.35
N GLU A 282 28.29 -1.46 -33.18
CA GLU A 282 27.91 -0.52 -34.25
C GLU A 282 26.40 -0.34 -34.39
N ALA A 283 25.99 0.89 -34.71
CA ALA A 283 24.60 1.25 -35.02
C ALA A 283 24.51 2.08 -36.31
N GLN A 284 23.48 1.84 -37.11
CA GLN A 284 23.20 2.62 -38.32
C GLN A 284 22.33 3.83 -37.99
N VAL A 285 22.70 5.01 -38.50
CA VAL A 285 21.91 6.24 -38.39
C VAL A 285 21.50 6.70 -39.78
N GLU A 286 20.20 6.79 -40.00
CA GLU A 286 19.59 7.34 -41.21
C GLU A 286 18.99 8.70 -40.88
N VAL A 287 19.53 9.76 -41.48
CA VAL A 287 18.97 11.10 -41.40
C VAL A 287 18.16 11.37 -42.65
N ARG A 288 16.85 11.54 -42.50
CA ARG A 288 15.95 11.88 -43.60
C ARG A 288 14.85 12.83 -43.13
N ASP A 289 14.21 13.51 -44.06
CA ASP A 289 13.08 14.38 -43.76
C ASP A 289 11.81 13.54 -43.56
N MET A 290 11.42 13.32 -42.30
CA MET A 290 10.22 12.57 -41.92
C MET A 290 9.13 13.54 -41.46
N PRO A 291 7.95 13.53 -42.11
CA PRO A 291 6.83 14.36 -41.72
C PRO A 291 6.38 14.06 -40.28
N LEU A 292 5.95 15.08 -39.54
CA LEU A 292 5.52 14.97 -38.15
C LEU A 292 4.05 14.56 -38.04
N LEU A 293 3.75 13.55 -37.21
CA LEU A 293 2.38 13.20 -36.82
C LEU A 293 1.79 14.23 -35.84
N SER A 294 0.47 14.36 -35.77
CA SER A 294 -0.19 15.14 -34.73
C SER A 294 -1.12 14.28 -33.87
N LEU A 295 -1.15 14.55 -32.56
CA LEU A 295 -2.13 13.99 -31.62
C LEU A 295 -3.04 15.11 -31.09
N ALA A 296 -4.35 14.86 -31.11
CA ALA A 296 -5.35 15.77 -30.57
C ALA A 296 -6.23 15.05 -29.53
N PRO A 297 -6.42 15.63 -28.33
CA PRO A 297 -5.69 16.79 -27.81
C PRO A 297 -4.22 16.47 -27.49
N SER A 298 -3.32 17.46 -27.56
CA SER A 298 -1.91 17.31 -27.18
C SER A 298 -1.70 17.23 -25.67
N SER A 299 -2.69 17.69 -24.89
CA SER A 299 -2.79 17.45 -23.46
C SER A 299 -4.25 17.34 -23.01
N ALA A 300 -4.52 16.45 -22.04
CA ALA A 300 -5.87 16.31 -21.47
C ALA A 300 -5.83 15.85 -20.01
N VAL A 301 -6.87 16.24 -19.28
CA VAL A 301 -7.16 15.72 -17.94
C VAL A 301 -8.33 14.75 -18.05
N LEU A 302 -8.09 13.51 -17.66
CA LEU A 302 -9.02 12.39 -17.74
C LEU A 302 -9.51 12.03 -16.34
N ASN A 303 -10.68 11.42 -16.24
CA ASN A 303 -11.14 10.81 -15.00
C ASN A 303 -10.92 9.29 -15.07
N GLN A 304 -10.52 8.68 -13.95
CA GLN A 304 -10.38 7.23 -13.83
C GLN A 304 -11.67 6.52 -14.28
N GLY A 305 -11.53 5.47 -15.08
CA GLY A 305 -12.64 4.68 -15.63
C GLY A 305 -13.34 5.27 -16.85
N VAL A 306 -13.08 6.53 -17.21
CA VAL A 306 -13.75 7.20 -18.35
C VAL A 306 -12.97 7.00 -19.64
N ARG A 307 -13.67 6.60 -20.71
CA ARG A 307 -13.12 6.58 -22.07
C ARG A 307 -13.09 7.98 -22.65
N THR A 308 -11.95 8.37 -23.18
CA THR A 308 -11.75 9.68 -23.82
C THR A 308 -11.27 9.49 -25.24
N ALA A 309 -11.96 10.13 -26.18
CA ALA A 309 -11.60 10.09 -27.59
C ALA A 309 -10.36 10.94 -27.84
N MET A 310 -9.44 10.39 -28.63
CA MET A 310 -8.26 11.05 -29.17
C MET A 310 -8.21 10.83 -30.69
N THR A 311 -7.42 11.64 -31.38
CA THR A 311 -7.20 11.51 -32.83
C THR A 311 -5.72 11.60 -33.14
N VAL A 312 -5.25 10.75 -34.04
CA VAL A 312 -3.94 10.87 -34.68
C VAL A 312 -4.13 11.29 -36.14
N CYS A 313 -3.32 12.22 -36.63
CA CYS A 313 -3.35 12.65 -38.02
C CYS A 313 -1.98 12.63 -38.68
N LEU A 314 -1.96 12.28 -39.96
CA LEU A 314 -0.86 12.52 -40.87
C LEU A 314 -0.87 13.99 -41.33
N PRO A 315 0.29 14.56 -41.68
CA PRO A 315 0.34 15.90 -42.28
C PRO A 315 -0.36 15.94 -43.65
N ASN A 316 -0.31 14.85 -44.42
CA ASN A 316 -1.05 14.66 -45.67
C ASN A 316 -1.57 13.21 -45.76
N PRO A 317 -2.69 12.94 -46.46
CA PRO A 317 -3.17 11.58 -46.69
C PRO A 317 -2.19 10.73 -47.52
N GLU A 318 -2.08 9.45 -47.19
CA GLU A 318 -1.23 8.47 -47.90
C GLU A 318 -2.05 7.57 -48.81
N ALA A 319 -1.45 7.08 -49.91
CA ALA A 319 -2.12 6.20 -50.88
C ALA A 319 -2.28 4.75 -50.41
N ARG A 320 -1.73 4.42 -49.24
CA ARG A 320 -1.76 3.09 -48.60
C ARG A 320 -2.18 3.22 -47.14
N ASP A 321 -2.58 2.11 -46.54
CA ASP A 321 -2.84 2.04 -45.11
C ASP A 321 -1.57 2.34 -44.30
N VAL A 322 -1.70 3.18 -43.28
CA VAL A 322 -0.61 3.56 -42.38
C VAL A 322 -0.90 3.04 -40.98
N PRO A 323 -0.24 1.96 -40.53
CA PRO A 323 -0.36 1.50 -39.15
C PRO A 323 0.44 2.43 -38.23
N VAL A 324 -0.25 3.02 -37.25
CA VAL A 324 0.34 3.83 -36.18
C VAL A 324 0.40 2.99 -34.91
N GLN A 325 1.59 2.88 -34.34
CA GLN A 325 1.82 2.28 -33.03
C GLN A 325 1.62 3.32 -31.93
N LEU A 326 0.90 2.95 -30.88
CA LEU A 326 0.59 3.78 -29.73
C LEU A 326 1.27 3.19 -28.50
N THR A 327 2.15 3.97 -27.87
CA THR A 327 2.91 3.54 -26.69
C THR A 327 2.64 4.45 -25.51
N VAL A 328 2.25 3.88 -24.38
CA VAL A 328 2.04 4.60 -23.12
C VAL A 328 3.28 4.44 -22.24
N ALA A 329 3.84 5.55 -21.78
CA ALA A 329 5.03 5.55 -20.92
C ALA A 329 4.78 4.87 -19.56
N ASN A 330 3.59 5.08 -18.98
CA ASN A 330 3.15 4.41 -17.76
C ASN A 330 1.79 3.71 -17.98
N PRO A 331 1.78 2.40 -18.29
CA PRO A 331 0.55 1.63 -18.54
C PRO A 331 -0.29 1.38 -17.28
N SER A 332 0.22 1.66 -16.08
CA SER A 332 -0.58 1.60 -14.85
C SER A 332 -1.55 2.79 -14.70
N VAL A 333 -1.28 3.90 -15.40
CA VAL A 333 -2.08 5.13 -15.35
C VAL A 333 -3.10 5.18 -16.48
N LEU A 334 -2.77 4.70 -17.68
CA LEU A 334 -3.60 4.84 -18.87
C LEU A 334 -3.56 3.58 -19.73
N ASN A 335 -4.72 3.17 -20.22
CA ASN A 335 -4.87 2.09 -21.19
C ASN A 335 -5.25 2.65 -22.58
N VAL A 336 -4.67 2.06 -23.63
CA VAL A 336 -4.96 2.37 -25.04
C VAL A 336 -4.73 1.12 -25.89
N SER A 337 -5.39 1.04 -27.05
CA SER A 337 -5.05 0.01 -28.04
C SER A 337 -3.64 0.23 -28.56
N ALA A 338 -2.85 -0.85 -28.70
CA ALA A 338 -1.44 -0.75 -29.11
C ALA A 338 -1.24 -0.18 -30.53
N SER A 339 -2.27 -0.17 -31.37
CA SER A 339 -2.21 0.41 -32.71
C SER A 339 -3.55 0.95 -33.18
N VAL A 340 -3.47 1.90 -34.11
CA VAL A 340 -4.59 2.43 -34.90
C VAL A 340 -4.14 2.52 -36.36
N VAL A 341 -5.02 2.21 -37.31
CA VAL A 341 -4.69 2.21 -38.74
C VAL A 341 -5.39 3.38 -39.42
N LEU A 342 -4.63 4.25 -40.09
CA LEU A 342 -5.19 5.22 -41.03
C LEU A 342 -5.35 4.53 -42.37
N GLN A 343 -6.59 4.43 -42.86
CA GLN A 343 -6.88 3.81 -44.14
C GLN A 343 -6.37 4.68 -45.30
N ALA A 344 -6.03 4.06 -46.43
CA ALA A 344 -5.61 4.78 -47.64
C ALA A 344 -6.57 5.95 -47.97
N GLY A 345 -6.00 7.14 -48.19
CA GLY A 345 -6.74 8.38 -48.46
C GLY A 345 -7.30 9.10 -47.23
N GLN A 346 -7.21 8.52 -46.01
CA GLN A 346 -7.59 9.21 -44.78
C GLN A 346 -6.43 10.01 -44.19
N GLN A 347 -6.74 11.19 -43.67
CA GLN A 347 -5.76 12.02 -42.98
C GLN A 347 -5.68 11.75 -41.48
N CYS A 348 -6.81 11.39 -40.85
CA CYS A 348 -6.93 11.24 -39.40
C CYS A 348 -7.68 9.94 -39.05
N ALA A 349 -7.32 9.35 -37.91
CA ALA A 349 -8.04 8.24 -37.30
C ALA A 349 -8.28 8.50 -35.82
N GLY A 350 -9.51 8.24 -35.36
CA GLY A 350 -9.90 8.34 -33.96
C GLY A 350 -9.62 7.05 -33.20
N PHE A 351 -9.30 7.17 -31.91
CA PHE A 351 -9.12 6.05 -30.99
C PHE A 351 -9.46 6.48 -29.56
N ASP A 352 -9.75 5.53 -28.68
CA ASP A 352 -10.07 5.81 -27.27
C ASP A 352 -8.92 5.48 -26.34
N VAL A 353 -8.77 6.29 -25.28
CA VAL A 353 -7.93 6.01 -24.12
C VAL A 353 -8.79 5.89 -22.86
N THR A 354 -8.39 5.04 -21.91
CA THR A 354 -9.07 4.87 -20.61
C THR A 354 -8.11 5.18 -19.47
N GLY A 355 -8.46 6.10 -18.57
CA GLY A 355 -7.69 6.33 -17.34
C GLY A 355 -7.86 5.17 -16.35
N LEU A 356 -6.76 4.60 -15.85
CA LEU A 356 -6.77 3.44 -14.95
C LEU A 356 -6.54 3.80 -13.49
N ALA A 357 -5.67 4.77 -13.22
CA ALA A 357 -5.30 5.20 -11.87
C ALA A 357 -4.83 6.66 -11.88
N ALA A 358 -4.93 7.34 -10.73
CA ALA A 358 -4.48 8.72 -10.60
C ALA A 358 -2.99 8.86 -10.93
N GLY A 359 -2.65 9.82 -11.79
CA GLY A 359 -1.25 10.08 -12.17
C GLY A 359 -1.11 10.75 -13.52
N ALA A 360 0.12 11.19 -13.83
CA ALA A 360 0.46 11.73 -15.14
C ALA A 360 1.19 10.67 -15.99
N THR A 361 0.92 10.64 -17.29
CA THR A 361 1.59 9.76 -18.26
C THR A 361 1.73 10.42 -19.61
N ARG A 362 2.53 9.83 -20.49
CA ARG A 362 2.72 10.26 -21.88
C ARG A 362 2.26 9.18 -22.84
N LEU A 363 1.53 9.57 -23.87
CA LEU A 363 1.16 8.73 -25.00
C LEU A 363 2.00 9.14 -26.21
N THR A 364 2.68 8.19 -26.84
CA THR A 364 3.48 8.42 -28.06
C THR A 364 2.82 7.71 -29.23
N ALA A 365 2.69 8.39 -30.36
CA ALA A 365 2.27 7.81 -31.63
C ALA A 365 3.48 7.73 -32.58
N HIS A 366 3.69 6.58 -33.21
CA HIS A 366 4.78 6.33 -34.16
C HIS A 366 4.27 5.57 -35.39
N ALA A 367 4.72 5.98 -36.58
CA ALA A 367 4.48 5.27 -37.84
C ALA A 367 5.74 5.26 -38.70
N GLU A 368 5.88 4.25 -39.55
CA GLU A 368 7.04 4.13 -40.42
C GLU A 368 7.14 5.31 -41.40
N ASN A 369 8.34 5.90 -41.52
CA ASN A 369 8.65 7.10 -42.31
C ASN A 369 8.05 8.42 -41.78
N PHE A 370 7.45 8.41 -40.60
CA PHE A 370 6.99 9.60 -39.91
C PHE A 370 7.76 9.82 -38.61
N SER A 371 7.84 11.07 -38.18
CA SER A 371 8.37 11.42 -36.87
C SER A 371 7.31 11.19 -35.79
N SER A 372 7.72 10.60 -34.67
CA SER A 372 6.86 10.36 -33.52
C SER A 372 6.38 11.67 -32.90
N VAL A 373 5.18 11.62 -32.30
CA VAL A 373 4.59 12.73 -31.55
C VAL A 373 4.12 12.25 -30.18
N LEU A 374 4.12 13.13 -29.19
CA LEU A 374 3.68 12.83 -27.82
C LEU A 374 2.51 13.71 -27.39
N ALA A 375 1.63 13.14 -26.56
CA ALA A 375 0.60 13.83 -25.81
C ALA A 375 0.79 13.59 -24.30
N THR A 376 0.51 14.60 -23.47
CA THR A 376 0.61 14.51 -22.00
C THR A 376 -0.77 14.39 -21.37
N LEU A 377 -1.00 13.33 -20.60
CA LEU A 377 -2.30 13.00 -20.04
C LEU A 377 -2.21 12.91 -18.52
N VAL A 378 -3.16 13.52 -17.82
CA VAL A 378 -3.29 13.46 -16.37
C VAL A 378 -4.60 12.76 -16.03
N VAL A 379 -4.54 11.62 -15.36
CA VAL A 379 -5.72 10.91 -14.85
C VAL A 379 -5.95 11.35 -13.41
N ARG A 380 -7.15 11.86 -13.12
CA ARG A 380 -7.62 12.12 -11.76
C ARG A 380 -8.20 10.84 -11.17
N GLY A 381 -7.96 10.63 -9.87
CA GLY A 381 -8.55 9.52 -9.13
C GLY A 381 -10.06 9.65 -9.00
N GLU A 382 -10.71 8.57 -8.57
CA GLU A 382 -12.12 8.56 -8.22
C GLU A 382 -12.43 9.69 -7.22
N THR A 383 -13.40 10.54 -7.54
CA THR A 383 -13.83 11.65 -6.70
C THR A 383 -15.09 11.24 -5.98
N THR A 384 -15.05 11.26 -4.65
CA THR A 384 -16.25 11.10 -3.83
C THR A 384 -16.49 12.36 -3.04
N VAL A 385 -17.74 12.79 -2.98
CA VAL A 385 -18.18 13.69 -1.91
C VAL A 385 -18.40 12.80 -0.69
N SER A 386 -18.04 13.30 0.48
CA SER A 386 -18.29 12.64 1.75
C SER A 386 -18.81 13.65 2.73
N VAL A 387 -19.75 13.24 3.54
CA VAL A 387 -20.37 14.10 4.55
C VAL A 387 -20.30 13.38 5.89
N PRO A 388 -19.96 14.06 6.99
CA PRO A 388 -19.94 13.44 8.31
C PRO A 388 -21.27 12.73 8.63
N THR A 389 -21.19 11.44 8.94
CA THR A 389 -22.29 10.47 9.05
C THR A 389 -23.06 10.50 10.38
N ASP A 390 -22.73 11.41 11.29
CA ASP A 390 -23.45 11.53 12.56
C ASP A 390 -24.82 12.15 12.27
N LYS A 391 -25.82 11.26 12.12
CA LYS A 391 -27.25 11.51 11.85
C LYS A 391 -27.64 12.98 12.03
N ARG A 392 -27.75 13.69 10.90
CA ARG A 392 -27.94 15.14 10.75
C ARG A 392 -29.25 15.65 11.38
N LEU A 393 -29.29 15.64 12.72
CA LEU A 393 -30.15 16.53 13.50
C LEU A 393 -29.40 17.84 13.62
N LEU A 394 -29.81 18.86 12.86
CA LEU A 394 -29.28 20.20 13.09
C LEU A 394 -29.74 20.67 14.48
N VAL A 395 -28.96 21.55 15.11
CA VAL A 395 -29.42 22.26 16.31
C VAL A 395 -30.80 22.84 16.00
N SER A 396 -31.78 22.59 16.86
CA SER A 396 -33.14 23.02 16.62
C SER A 396 -33.24 24.55 16.61
N ALA A 397 -33.97 25.09 15.64
CA ALA A 397 -34.25 26.53 15.58
C ALA A 397 -35.28 26.90 16.66
N ALA A 398 -35.14 28.10 17.23
CA ALA A 398 -36.21 28.70 18.00
C ALA A 398 -37.18 29.44 17.08
N ARG A 399 -38.47 29.32 17.34
CA ARG A 399 -39.51 29.96 16.55
C ARG A 399 -39.50 31.47 16.77
N GLY A 400 -39.44 32.23 15.67
CA GLY A 400 -39.40 33.69 15.66
C GLY A 400 -37.99 34.27 15.76
N GLU A 401 -36.97 33.42 15.79
CA GLU A 401 -35.62 33.81 16.23
C GLU A 401 -34.58 33.47 15.16
N SER A 402 -33.48 34.22 15.18
CA SER A 402 -32.44 34.08 14.16
C SER A 402 -31.74 32.73 14.29
N TYR A 403 -31.64 32.03 13.19
CA TYR A 403 -31.02 30.72 13.07
C TYR A 403 -29.93 30.75 12.00
N PHE A 404 -28.82 30.08 12.27
CA PHE A 404 -27.80 29.78 11.27
C PHE A 404 -27.12 28.44 11.59
N SER A 405 -26.95 27.60 10.58
CA SER A 405 -26.21 26.34 10.70
C SER A 405 -25.51 26.04 9.38
N GLN A 406 -24.22 25.71 9.47
CA GLN A 406 -23.37 25.45 8.31
C GLN A 406 -23.32 23.94 8.04
N LEU A 407 -23.82 23.52 6.87
CA LEU A 407 -23.56 22.18 6.37
C LEU A 407 -22.09 22.08 5.97
N SER A 408 -21.46 20.97 6.37
CA SER A 408 -20.11 20.62 5.95
C SER A 408 -20.14 19.32 5.15
N GLY A 409 -19.25 19.26 4.16
CA GLY A 409 -18.93 18.09 3.36
C GLY A 409 -17.47 18.17 2.97
N GLN A 410 -16.77 17.04 2.96
CA GLN A 410 -15.42 16.93 2.43
C GLN A 410 -15.47 16.27 1.06
N VAL A 411 -14.90 16.93 0.06
CA VAL A 411 -14.54 16.25 -1.19
C VAL A 411 -13.27 15.45 -0.92
N VAL A 412 -13.36 14.14 -1.05
CA VAL A 412 -12.16 13.28 -1.05
C VAL A 412 -11.69 13.22 -2.51
N SER A 413 -10.95 14.24 -2.94
CA SER A 413 -10.29 14.26 -4.24
C SER A 413 -8.94 14.99 -4.17
N SER A 414 -8.09 14.77 -5.17
CA SER A 414 -6.80 15.43 -5.31
C SER A 414 -6.89 16.89 -5.82
N ALA A 415 -8.09 17.46 -5.95
CA ALA A 415 -8.30 18.84 -6.37
C ALA A 415 -9.38 19.49 -5.48
N SER A 416 -8.92 20.34 -4.57
CA SER A 416 -9.77 21.14 -3.68
C SER A 416 -10.68 22.09 -4.47
N SER A 417 -11.92 21.68 -4.73
CA SER A 417 -13.00 22.53 -5.22
C SER A 417 -14.03 22.80 -4.11
N SER A 418 -14.76 23.91 -4.23
CA SER A 418 -15.83 24.28 -3.30
C SER A 418 -17.08 23.44 -3.60
N VAL A 419 -17.58 22.72 -2.60
CA VAL A 419 -18.88 22.01 -2.68
C VAL A 419 -20.01 23.03 -2.79
N VAL A 420 -20.93 22.81 -3.73
CA VAL A 420 -22.17 23.57 -3.86
C VAL A 420 -23.32 22.79 -3.24
N TRP A 421 -24.15 23.47 -2.45
CA TRP A 421 -25.30 22.89 -1.78
C TRP A 421 -26.61 23.35 -2.38
N MET A 422 -27.58 22.44 -2.47
CA MET A 422 -28.94 22.76 -2.89
C MET A 422 -29.97 21.87 -2.21
N LEU A 423 -31.23 22.32 -2.19
CA LEU A 423 -32.34 21.50 -1.73
C LEU A 423 -32.70 20.47 -2.81
N ALA A 424 -32.70 19.20 -2.43
CA ALA A 424 -32.99 18.08 -3.32
C ALA A 424 -34.46 17.65 -3.26
N ALA A 425 -35.05 17.64 -2.06
CA ALA A 425 -36.45 17.32 -1.84
C ALA A 425 -36.98 17.89 -0.51
N GLY A 426 -38.30 18.01 -0.38
CA GLY A 426 -38.96 18.59 0.79
C GLY A 426 -38.88 20.10 0.82
N THR A 427 -39.17 20.69 1.99
CA THR A 427 -39.09 22.13 2.22
C THR A 427 -38.35 22.38 3.53
N LEU A 428 -37.48 23.40 3.55
CA LEU A 428 -36.99 23.92 4.82
C LEU A 428 -38.18 24.50 5.63
N PRO A 429 -38.07 24.58 6.97
CA PRO A 429 -39.07 25.27 7.77
C PRO A 429 -39.24 26.72 7.32
N ASP A 430 -40.49 27.18 7.29
CA ASP A 430 -40.86 28.52 6.86
C ASP A 430 -39.96 29.59 7.49
N GLY A 431 -39.40 30.47 6.65
CA GLY A 431 -38.50 31.56 7.07
C GLY A 431 -37.01 31.21 7.08
N LEU A 432 -36.64 29.95 6.80
CA LEU A 432 -35.25 29.52 6.62
C LEU A 432 -34.90 29.30 5.14
N THR A 433 -33.63 29.55 4.81
CA THR A 433 -33.08 29.40 3.46
C THR A 433 -31.77 28.64 3.50
N LEU A 434 -31.47 27.85 2.45
CA LEU A 434 -30.18 27.20 2.22
C LEU A 434 -29.46 27.95 1.10
N ASN A 435 -28.23 28.41 1.34
CA ASN A 435 -27.39 29.00 0.30
C ASN A 435 -26.47 27.98 -0.37
N ALA A 436 -25.84 28.38 -1.47
CA ALA A 436 -24.93 27.54 -2.26
C ALA A 436 -23.70 27.05 -1.47
N GLN A 437 -23.30 27.76 -0.42
CA GLN A 437 -22.18 27.39 0.45
C GLN A 437 -22.58 26.41 1.55
N GLY A 438 -23.85 26.04 1.65
CA GLY A 438 -24.34 25.12 2.69
C GLY A 438 -24.83 25.78 3.97
N LEU A 439 -24.92 27.11 4.02
CA LEU A 439 -25.48 27.81 5.17
C LEU A 439 -27.01 27.76 5.14
N ILE A 440 -27.59 27.14 6.17
CA ILE A 440 -29.02 27.25 6.46
C ILE A 440 -29.20 28.41 7.42
N SER A 441 -29.93 29.45 7.04
CA SER A 441 -30.14 30.62 7.89
C SER A 441 -31.47 31.33 7.65
N GLY A 442 -31.89 32.11 8.65
CA GLY A 442 -33.10 32.92 8.58
C GLY A 442 -33.78 33.05 9.94
N VAL A 443 -35.07 33.36 9.94
CA VAL A 443 -35.91 33.43 11.14
C VAL A 443 -37.09 32.49 10.95
N SER A 444 -37.10 31.38 11.69
CA SER A 444 -38.13 30.35 11.47
C SER A 444 -39.49 30.78 12.01
N THR A 445 -40.51 30.81 11.16
CA THR A 445 -41.92 31.06 11.57
C THR A 445 -42.75 29.78 11.65
N ALA A 446 -42.14 28.65 11.26
CA ALA A 446 -42.80 27.35 11.18
C ALA A 446 -43.39 26.91 12.53
N ALA A 447 -44.41 26.05 12.49
CA ALA A 447 -45.00 25.49 13.70
C ALA A 447 -43.98 24.61 14.46
N ASN A 448 -44.20 24.41 15.76
CA ASN A 448 -43.29 23.58 16.55
C ASN A 448 -43.32 22.12 16.07
N GLY A 449 -42.16 21.49 15.95
CA GLY A 449 -42.02 20.09 15.52
C GLY A 449 -40.74 19.82 14.73
N TYR A 450 -40.62 18.61 14.18
CA TYR A 450 -39.48 18.21 13.35
C TYR A 450 -39.83 18.26 11.87
N TYR A 451 -38.88 18.77 11.09
CA TYR A 451 -38.99 18.92 9.64
C TYR A 451 -37.89 18.12 8.97
N LYS A 452 -38.27 17.36 7.95
CA LYS A 452 -37.36 16.50 7.17
C LYS A 452 -37.26 17.01 5.75
N PHE A 453 -36.05 17.19 5.26
CA PHE A 453 -35.77 17.60 3.90
C PHE A 453 -34.48 16.95 3.42
N ALA A 454 -34.33 16.80 2.11
CA ALA A 454 -33.11 16.28 1.50
C ALA A 454 -32.29 17.41 0.90
N VAL A 455 -30.98 17.40 1.13
CA VAL A 455 -30.01 18.31 0.51
C VAL A 455 -29.08 17.55 -0.41
N GLN A 456 -28.57 18.21 -1.43
CA GLN A 456 -27.57 17.70 -2.35
C GLN A 456 -26.27 18.47 -2.21
N ALA A 457 -25.17 17.74 -2.16
CA ALA A 457 -23.82 18.26 -2.31
C ALA A 457 -23.35 17.97 -3.75
N PHE A 458 -22.92 19.01 -4.45
CA PHE A 458 -22.45 18.95 -5.83
C PHE A 458 -21.00 19.43 -5.92
N ASP A 459 -20.15 18.63 -6.53
CA ASP A 459 -18.83 19.08 -6.97
C ASP A 459 -18.89 19.44 -8.47
N PRO A 460 -18.80 20.74 -8.83
CA PRO A 460 -18.89 21.18 -10.22
C PRO A 460 -17.72 20.69 -11.09
N ASP A 461 -16.58 20.33 -10.50
CA ASP A 461 -15.38 19.94 -11.26
C ASP A 461 -15.40 18.46 -11.68
N SER A 462 -16.00 17.61 -10.85
CA SER A 462 -16.12 16.17 -11.09
C SER A 462 -17.52 15.74 -11.56
N ASN A 463 -18.51 16.64 -11.50
CA ASN A 463 -19.92 16.37 -11.76
C ASN A 463 -20.49 15.24 -10.86
N VAL A 464 -19.93 15.10 -9.65
CA VAL A 464 -20.37 14.14 -8.64
C VAL A 464 -21.43 14.79 -7.75
N LEU A 465 -22.50 14.04 -7.50
CA LEU A 465 -23.66 14.46 -6.70
C LEU A 465 -23.90 13.43 -5.61
N GLU A 466 -24.17 13.90 -4.39
CA GLU A 466 -24.59 13.05 -3.29
C GLU A 466 -25.77 13.68 -2.55
N SER A 467 -26.77 12.87 -2.19
CA SER A 467 -28.00 13.31 -1.53
C SER A 467 -28.06 12.80 -0.09
N PHE A 468 -28.59 13.64 0.79
CA PHE A 468 -28.64 13.35 2.22
C PHE A 468 -29.93 13.88 2.84
N ASP A 469 -30.51 13.09 3.74
CA ASP A 469 -31.62 13.52 4.57
C ASP A 469 -31.12 14.36 5.76
N VAL A 470 -31.84 15.44 6.04
CA VAL A 470 -31.63 16.34 7.18
C VAL A 470 -32.93 16.40 7.97
N GLU A 471 -32.83 16.30 9.29
CA GLU A 471 -33.93 16.53 10.21
C GLU A 471 -33.60 17.73 11.09
N MET A 472 -34.56 18.65 11.25
CA MET A 472 -34.39 19.82 12.10
C MET A 472 -35.65 20.09 12.90
N GLY A 473 -35.48 20.31 14.20
CA GLY A 473 -36.56 20.76 15.07
C GLY A 473 -36.76 22.27 15.00
N VAL A 474 -38.01 22.73 15.10
CA VAL A 474 -38.37 24.10 15.46
C VAL A 474 -39.13 24.05 16.79
N GLY A 475 -38.59 24.71 17.82
CA GLY A 475 -39.19 24.77 19.15
C GLY A 475 -39.42 26.20 19.63
N ALA A 476 -40.14 26.37 20.73
CA ALA A 476 -40.33 27.66 21.38
C ALA A 476 -39.46 27.75 22.64
N VAL A 477 -38.69 28.82 22.80
CA VAL A 477 -38.12 29.13 24.11
C VAL A 477 -39.24 29.69 24.98
N VAL A 478 -39.49 29.01 26.10
CA VAL A 478 -40.57 29.32 27.04
C VAL A 478 -40.04 29.90 28.34
N LEU A 479 -38.72 29.92 28.51
CA LEU A 479 -38.02 30.63 29.57
C LEU A 479 -36.59 30.89 29.10
N LEU A 480 -36.11 32.13 29.20
CA LEU A 480 -34.70 32.46 29.03
C LEU A 480 -34.30 33.52 30.05
N MET A 481 -33.36 33.15 30.91
CA MET A 481 -32.76 34.00 31.92
C MET A 481 -31.27 34.10 31.61
N HIS A 482 -30.84 35.17 30.93
CA HIS A 482 -29.42 35.46 30.74
C HIS A 482 -28.74 35.79 32.08
N PHE A 483 -29.48 36.41 33.01
CA PHE A 483 -28.93 36.96 34.27
C PHE A 483 -27.88 38.08 34.06
N ASP A 484 -27.94 38.71 32.89
CA ASP A 484 -27.21 39.93 32.57
C ASP A 484 -27.62 41.11 33.47
N GLY A 485 -26.66 41.99 33.74
CA GLY A 485 -26.86 43.16 34.59
C GLY A 485 -25.57 43.72 35.16
N GLU A 486 -25.72 44.71 36.04
CA GLU A 486 -24.59 45.29 36.77
C GLU A 486 -24.07 44.31 37.85
N ASN A 487 -22.79 44.45 38.23
CA ASN A 487 -22.26 43.68 39.34
C ASN A 487 -22.94 44.08 40.66
N SER A 488 -23.35 43.11 41.46
CA SER A 488 -24.18 43.27 42.66
C SER A 488 -25.57 43.88 42.40
N GLY A 489 -26.10 43.70 41.18
CA GLY A 489 -27.44 44.13 40.79
C GLY A 489 -28.54 43.27 41.43
N THR A 490 -29.75 43.84 41.49
CA THR A 490 -30.93 43.23 42.15
C THR A 490 -32.14 43.08 41.23
N THR A 491 -31.99 43.45 39.97
CA THR A 491 -33.01 43.36 38.93
C THR A 491 -32.68 42.20 38.01
N PHE A 492 -33.69 41.43 37.65
CA PHE A 492 -33.55 40.23 36.82
C PHE A 492 -34.56 40.28 35.69
N PHE A 493 -34.11 39.98 34.48
CA PHE A 493 -34.92 40.00 33.27
C PHE A 493 -35.12 38.57 32.76
N GLU A 494 -36.31 38.33 32.22
CA GLU A 494 -36.68 37.09 31.54
C GLU A 494 -37.11 37.46 30.12
N GLU A 495 -36.45 36.90 29.13
CA GLU A 495 -36.54 37.38 27.76
C GLU A 495 -37.87 37.05 27.10
N THR A 496 -38.62 36.05 27.59
CA THR A 496 -39.94 35.71 27.02
C THR A 496 -41.08 36.63 27.49
N GLY A 497 -40.78 37.61 28.34
CA GLY A 497 -41.72 38.63 28.81
C GLY A 497 -42.44 38.26 30.12
N LYS A 498 -41.96 37.26 30.85
CA LYS A 498 -42.49 36.88 32.16
C LYS A 498 -41.87 37.75 33.25
N ASN A 499 -42.65 38.09 34.28
CA ASN A 499 -42.14 38.87 35.40
C ASN A 499 -41.30 38.01 36.35
N VAL A 500 -40.14 38.52 36.75
CA VAL A 500 -39.27 37.87 37.75
C VAL A 500 -39.42 38.58 39.09
N SER A 501 -39.75 37.82 40.13
CA SER A 501 -39.81 38.31 41.51
C SER A 501 -38.62 37.79 42.31
N ARG A 502 -38.02 38.66 43.10
CA ARG A 502 -36.86 38.36 43.96
C ARG A 502 -37.29 38.30 45.42
N ASN A 503 -36.81 37.29 46.15
CA ASN A 503 -36.92 37.23 47.60
C ASN A 503 -35.55 36.87 48.22
N GLY A 504 -35.20 37.52 49.33
CA GLY A 504 -33.89 37.40 49.96
C GLY A 504 -32.76 38.15 49.23
N THR A 505 -31.54 37.64 49.34
CA THR A 505 -30.28 38.32 49.02
C THR A 505 -29.70 37.99 47.64
N VAL A 506 -30.50 37.48 46.68
CA VAL A 506 -30.03 37.13 45.33
C VAL A 506 -29.41 38.33 44.62
N LEU A 507 -28.23 38.19 44.00
CA LEU A 507 -27.55 39.28 43.27
C LEU A 507 -27.07 38.81 41.89
N THR A 508 -26.95 39.73 40.93
CA THR A 508 -26.13 39.53 39.73
C THR A 508 -24.64 39.73 40.06
N MET A 509 -23.75 38.93 39.49
CA MET A 509 -22.30 38.99 39.72
C MET A 509 -21.57 39.15 38.39
N GLY A 510 -20.88 40.27 38.22
CA GLY A 510 -20.12 40.58 37.00
C GLY A 510 -18.72 39.97 36.97
N ASP A 511 -18.17 39.60 38.13
CA ASP A 511 -16.84 38.99 38.31
C ASP A 511 -16.87 37.46 38.14
N VAL A 512 -17.98 36.82 38.52
CA VAL A 512 -18.22 35.39 38.35
C VAL A 512 -19.38 35.21 37.39
N LYS A 513 -19.08 35.11 36.09
CA LYS A 513 -20.04 34.87 35.00
C LYS A 513 -19.46 33.94 33.94
N LYS A 514 -20.30 33.37 33.09
CA LYS A 514 -19.89 32.53 31.97
C LYS A 514 -20.07 33.25 30.64
N VAL A 515 -21.23 33.86 30.43
CA VAL A 515 -21.62 34.58 29.20
C VAL A 515 -22.09 35.98 29.60
N GLY A 516 -22.14 36.90 28.65
CA GLY A 516 -22.68 38.24 28.88
C GLY A 516 -21.91 39.10 29.89
N THR A 517 -22.68 39.84 30.67
CA THR A 517 -22.28 40.92 31.59
C THR A 517 -22.30 40.49 33.06
N ALA A 518 -23.15 39.55 33.45
CA ALA A 518 -23.23 38.99 34.81
C ALA A 518 -23.86 37.59 34.83
N SER A 519 -23.79 36.91 35.97
CA SER A 519 -24.59 35.71 36.28
C SER A 519 -25.38 35.90 37.58
N VAL A 520 -26.39 35.08 37.86
CA VAL A 520 -27.08 35.15 39.16
C VAL A 520 -26.34 34.37 40.24
N ARG A 521 -26.24 34.93 41.45
CA ARG A 521 -25.68 34.27 42.64
C ARG A 521 -26.76 33.90 43.64
N PHE A 522 -26.79 32.62 43.99
CA PHE A 522 -27.46 32.07 45.16
C PHE A 522 -26.40 31.72 46.21
N ASP A 523 -26.58 32.20 47.44
CA ASP A 523 -25.57 32.15 48.51
C ASP A 523 -25.72 30.97 49.48
N GLY A 524 -26.68 30.08 49.24
CA GLY A 524 -27.01 28.97 50.13
C GLY A 524 -27.84 29.34 51.35
N SER A 525 -28.40 30.55 51.43
CA SER A 525 -29.26 30.97 52.55
C SER A 525 -30.33 31.98 52.15
N GLY A 526 -31.59 31.56 52.04
CA GLY A 526 -32.73 32.49 51.89
C GLY A 526 -32.85 33.17 50.52
N SER A 527 -31.95 32.88 49.59
CA SER A 527 -31.90 33.47 48.24
C SER A 527 -32.80 32.72 47.27
N MET A 528 -33.83 33.38 46.72
CA MET A 528 -34.72 32.78 45.72
C MET A 528 -35.26 33.78 44.68
N LEU A 529 -35.48 33.27 43.46
CA LEU A 529 -36.25 33.95 42.42
C LEU A 529 -37.51 33.16 42.09
N HIS A 530 -38.54 33.84 41.60
CA HIS A 530 -39.77 33.20 41.13
C HIS A 530 -40.26 33.83 39.84
N VAL A 531 -40.78 32.98 38.96
CA VAL A 531 -41.57 33.37 37.78
C VAL A 531 -43.00 32.81 37.97
N PRO A 532 -44.04 33.63 37.76
CA PRO A 532 -45.42 33.18 37.85
C PRO A 532 -45.73 31.99 36.94
N TYR A 533 -46.81 31.28 37.26
CA TYR A 533 -47.31 30.23 36.39
C TYR A 533 -47.57 30.76 34.98
N SER A 534 -47.20 29.95 34.00
CA SER A 534 -47.48 30.16 32.59
C SER A 534 -47.64 28.80 31.90
N GLU A 535 -48.63 28.71 31.01
CA GLU A 535 -49.04 27.44 30.39
C GLU A 535 -48.00 26.92 29.38
N ASP A 536 -47.20 27.80 28.80
CA ASP A 536 -46.13 27.43 27.87
C ASP A 536 -45.01 26.62 28.55
N MET A 537 -44.78 26.81 29.85
CA MET A 537 -43.83 26.02 30.66
C MET A 537 -44.32 24.60 31.03
N ASN A 538 -45.52 24.21 30.60
CA ASN A 538 -46.07 22.89 30.88
C ASN A 538 -45.44 21.82 29.97
N LEU A 539 -44.49 21.03 30.46
CA LEU A 539 -43.73 20.10 29.61
C LEU A 539 -44.54 18.82 29.25
N SER A 540 -45.11 18.14 30.24
CA SER A 540 -45.92 16.92 30.10
C SER A 540 -45.36 15.88 29.11
N SER A 541 -46.00 15.67 27.95
CA SER A 541 -45.58 14.76 26.88
C SER A 541 -44.77 15.43 25.77
N SER A 542 -44.56 16.74 25.85
CA SER A 542 -43.85 17.50 24.82
C SER A 542 -42.37 17.14 24.83
N ASP A 543 -41.75 17.21 23.66
CA ASP A 543 -40.30 17.29 23.58
C ASP A 543 -39.81 18.60 24.19
N PHE A 544 -38.64 18.58 24.82
CA PHE A 544 -38.07 19.78 25.42
C PHE A 544 -36.57 19.66 25.59
N THR A 545 -35.92 20.80 25.83
CA THR A 545 -34.59 20.89 26.42
C THR A 545 -34.58 21.95 27.50
N ILE A 546 -34.06 21.62 28.68
CA ILE A 546 -33.67 22.59 29.69
C ILE A 546 -32.14 22.61 29.74
N GLU A 547 -31.53 23.78 29.65
CA GLU A 547 -30.07 23.92 29.69
C GLU A 547 -29.64 25.16 30.47
N PHE A 548 -28.43 25.12 31.03
CA PHE A 548 -27.86 26.20 31.83
C PHE A 548 -26.37 25.97 32.07
N TRP A 549 -25.66 27.05 32.39
CA TRP A 549 -24.34 27.00 33.00
C TRP A 549 -24.46 27.08 34.52
N LEU A 550 -23.66 26.26 35.22
CA LEU A 550 -23.61 26.20 36.67
C LEU A 550 -22.18 26.33 37.17
N TYR A 551 -21.94 27.24 38.10
CA TYR A 551 -20.72 27.35 38.88
C TYR A 551 -21.05 27.01 40.32
N LEU A 552 -20.92 25.73 40.66
CA LEU A 552 -21.28 25.23 41.98
C LEU A 552 -20.21 25.64 43.00
N ARG A 553 -20.59 26.32 44.09
CA ARG A 553 -19.65 26.75 45.13
C ARG A 553 -19.56 25.76 46.27
N ALA A 554 -20.70 25.20 46.64
CA ALA A 554 -20.80 24.14 47.62
C ALA A 554 -21.93 23.19 47.22
N TRP A 555 -21.71 21.90 47.47
CA TRP A 555 -22.83 20.95 47.52
C TRP A 555 -23.71 21.31 48.72
N SER A 556 -24.96 20.85 48.74
CA SER A 556 -25.90 21.15 49.83
C SER A 556 -25.43 20.66 51.20
N GLY A 557 -24.38 19.82 51.27
CA GLY A 557 -23.69 19.40 52.50
C GLY A 557 -24.55 18.56 53.45
N THR A 558 -25.76 18.22 53.02
CA THR A 558 -26.81 17.47 53.71
C THR A 558 -27.55 16.64 52.66
N SER A 559 -28.40 15.70 53.08
CA SER A 559 -29.30 14.98 52.15
C SER A 559 -30.39 15.86 51.51
N LEU A 560 -30.38 17.18 51.79
CA LEU A 560 -31.35 18.14 51.27
C LEU A 560 -30.93 18.66 49.89
N TYR A 561 -31.92 19.08 49.10
CA TYR A 561 -31.74 19.40 47.69
C TYR A 561 -31.66 20.90 47.41
N GLY A 562 -30.52 21.41 46.96
CA GLY A 562 -30.42 22.75 46.38
C GLY A 562 -31.04 22.76 44.98
N THR A 563 -31.67 23.87 44.57
CA THR A 563 -32.45 23.89 43.31
C THR A 563 -32.00 24.98 42.35
N VAL A 564 -31.66 24.58 41.13
CA VAL A 564 -31.46 25.50 40.01
C VAL A 564 -32.82 25.99 39.51
N LEU A 565 -33.75 25.06 39.29
CA LEU A 565 -35.13 25.33 38.88
C LEU A 565 -36.10 24.30 39.48
N SER A 566 -37.26 24.75 39.97
CA SER A 566 -38.29 23.89 40.57
C SER A 566 -39.70 24.34 40.18
N LYS A 567 -40.56 23.38 39.85
CA LYS A 567 -42.03 23.56 39.87
C LYS A 567 -42.61 22.63 40.93
N ARG A 568 -42.67 23.11 42.18
CA ARG A 568 -42.97 22.30 43.37
C ARG A 568 -43.65 23.10 44.47
N THR A 569 -44.48 22.45 45.28
CA THR A 569 -45.03 23.00 46.53
C THR A 569 -44.67 22.17 47.76
N SER A 570 -44.43 20.86 47.60
CA SER A 570 -44.06 19.94 48.68
C SER A 570 -43.15 18.81 48.17
N GLY A 571 -42.57 18.00 49.06
CA GLY A 571 -41.75 16.85 48.65
C GLY A 571 -42.49 15.83 47.77
N VAL A 572 -43.82 15.78 47.86
CA VAL A 572 -44.68 14.87 47.07
C VAL A 572 -45.39 15.57 45.90
N ASP A 573 -45.64 16.88 46.00
CA ASP A 573 -46.34 17.66 44.97
C ASP A 573 -45.35 18.50 44.16
N HIS A 574 -44.93 17.95 43.01
CA HIS A 574 -44.08 18.65 42.06
C HIS A 574 -44.32 18.16 40.63
N ASP A 575 -43.94 18.98 39.66
CA ASP A 575 -43.96 18.63 38.23
C ASP A 575 -42.57 18.14 37.81
N TYR A 576 -41.59 19.04 37.88
CA TYR A 576 -40.19 18.76 37.61
C TYR A 576 -39.27 19.78 38.30
N SER A 577 -38.05 19.34 38.62
CA SER A 577 -37.02 20.14 39.27
C SER A 577 -35.63 19.73 38.80
N ILE A 578 -34.72 20.68 38.69
CA ILE A 578 -33.28 20.46 38.52
C ILE A 578 -32.62 20.77 39.85
N ILE A 579 -32.11 19.74 40.50
CA ILE A 579 -31.66 19.81 41.88
C ILE A 579 -30.31 19.13 42.07
N ASN A 580 -29.55 19.64 43.03
CA ASN A 580 -28.31 19.02 43.50
C ASN A 580 -28.54 18.42 44.89
N ASN A 581 -28.04 17.20 45.12
CA ASN A 581 -27.90 16.63 46.46
C ASN A 581 -26.43 16.67 46.89
N ASP A 582 -26.05 15.86 47.86
CA ASP A 582 -24.68 15.64 48.25
C ASP A 582 -23.86 14.88 47.20
N ALA A 583 -24.48 14.28 46.17
CA ALA A 583 -23.86 13.34 45.23
C ALA A 583 -23.81 13.74 43.74
N GLU A 584 -24.76 14.52 43.24
CA GLU A 584 -24.97 14.74 41.81
C GLU A 584 -25.93 15.88 41.52
N ILE A 585 -25.93 16.32 40.25
CA ILE A 585 -26.99 17.15 39.68
C ILE A 585 -27.98 16.22 38.98
N GLY A 586 -29.26 16.31 39.33
CA GLY A 586 -30.32 15.48 38.78
C GLY A 586 -31.53 16.26 38.33
N PHE A 587 -32.25 15.67 37.38
CA PHE A 587 -33.59 16.05 36.99
C PHE A 587 -34.59 15.16 37.73
N GLN A 588 -35.27 15.73 38.72
CA GLN A 588 -36.36 15.08 39.41
C GLN A 588 -37.67 15.43 38.71
N TYR A 589 -38.55 14.46 38.53
CA TYR A 589 -39.86 14.67 37.92
C TYR A 589 -40.88 13.74 38.53
N ALA A 590 -42.15 14.16 38.53
CA ALA A 590 -43.26 13.29 38.89
C ALA A 590 -44.06 12.87 37.66
N SER A 591 -44.82 11.79 37.81
CA SER A 591 -45.80 11.35 36.81
C SER A 591 -47.15 11.06 37.49
N PRO A 592 -48.30 11.32 36.82
CA PRO A 592 -49.61 11.33 37.48
C PRO A 592 -50.00 10.01 38.15
N THR A 593 -49.37 8.89 37.74
CA THR A 593 -49.71 7.54 38.19
C THR A 593 -48.51 6.73 38.70
N ALA A 594 -47.31 7.32 38.76
CA ALA A 594 -46.09 6.60 39.16
C ALA A 594 -45.31 7.29 40.30
N GLY A 595 -45.74 8.46 40.76
CA GLY A 595 -45.05 9.20 41.81
C GLY A 595 -43.75 9.84 41.31
N ASN A 596 -42.81 10.05 42.24
CA ASN A 596 -41.57 10.79 42.01
C ASN A 596 -40.49 9.88 41.40
N ALA A 597 -39.77 10.39 40.39
CA ALA A 597 -38.64 9.74 39.76
C ALA A 597 -37.40 10.65 39.76
N TRP A 598 -36.23 10.02 39.77
CA TRP A 598 -34.94 10.70 39.76
C TRP A 598 -34.15 10.31 38.51
N PHE A 599 -33.62 11.30 37.80
CA PHE A 599 -32.76 11.10 36.64
C PHE A 599 -31.44 11.85 36.83
N SER A 600 -30.36 11.10 37.02
CA SER A 600 -29.01 11.65 37.14
C SER A 600 -28.55 12.26 35.81
N MET A 601 -27.98 13.46 35.88
CA MET A 601 -27.25 14.11 34.78
C MET A 601 -25.72 13.98 34.97
N GLY A 602 -25.27 13.10 35.87
CA GLY A 602 -23.87 12.76 36.13
C GLY A 602 -23.51 12.74 37.61
N LEU A 603 -22.83 11.68 38.05
CA LEU A 603 -22.26 11.54 39.41
C LEU A 603 -21.06 12.48 39.62
N HIS A 604 -20.94 13.04 40.83
CA HIS A 604 -19.78 13.60 41.57
C HIS A 604 -18.47 14.14 40.91
N ASP A 605 -18.32 14.28 39.60
CA ASP A 605 -17.10 14.87 39.00
C ASP A 605 -17.26 16.37 38.68
N VAL A 606 -18.31 17.01 39.18
CA VAL A 606 -18.50 18.46 39.00
C VAL A 606 -17.59 19.18 39.99
N ALA A 607 -16.47 19.70 39.48
CA ALA A 607 -15.54 20.47 40.29
C ALA A 607 -16.23 21.71 40.86
N GLN A 608 -16.14 21.90 42.17
CA GLN A 608 -16.56 23.15 42.80
C GLN A 608 -15.71 24.30 42.27
N ASN A 609 -16.31 25.48 42.24
CA ASN A 609 -15.67 26.70 41.77
C ASN A 609 -15.20 26.62 40.31
N GLN A 610 -15.92 25.87 39.48
CA GLN A 610 -15.72 25.81 38.03
C GLN A 610 -17.06 25.82 37.31
N TRP A 611 -17.08 26.39 36.10
CA TRP A 611 -18.25 26.38 35.23
C TRP A 611 -18.42 25.01 34.57
N ALA A 612 -19.61 24.44 34.69
CA ALA A 612 -20.05 23.28 33.92
C ALA A 612 -21.39 23.58 33.24
N HIS A 613 -21.56 23.09 32.01
CA HIS A 613 -22.84 23.17 31.29
C HIS A 613 -23.65 21.90 31.55
N PHE A 614 -24.94 22.08 31.75
CA PHE A 614 -25.87 20.99 31.95
C PHE A 614 -27.05 21.13 31.00
N ALA A 615 -27.52 19.99 30.49
CA ALA A 615 -28.78 19.94 29.75
C ALA A 615 -29.55 18.65 30.05
N VAL A 616 -30.87 18.75 30.05
CA VAL A 616 -31.79 17.62 29.99
C VAL A 616 -32.68 17.79 28.78
N SER A 617 -32.73 16.78 27.91
CA SER A 617 -33.53 16.82 26.68
C SER A 617 -34.46 15.62 26.60
N ARG A 618 -35.68 15.82 26.08
CA ARG A 618 -36.65 14.76 25.81
C ARG A 618 -37.00 14.73 24.32
N LEU A 619 -36.81 13.58 23.68
CA LEU A 619 -37.29 13.27 22.32
C LEU A 619 -38.26 12.07 22.39
N GLY A 620 -39.54 12.31 22.09
CA GLY A 620 -40.60 11.31 22.21
C GLY A 620 -40.70 10.78 23.63
N ASN A 621 -40.29 9.53 23.85
CA ASN A 621 -40.23 8.89 25.17
C ASN A 621 -38.81 8.74 25.72
N GLN A 622 -37.78 9.21 25.03
CA GLN A 622 -36.40 9.14 25.52
C GLN A 622 -36.03 10.44 26.24
N LEU A 623 -35.48 10.32 27.44
CA LEU A 623 -34.91 11.42 28.22
C LEU A 623 -33.40 11.26 28.27
N TYR A 624 -32.69 12.35 28.00
CA TYR A 624 -31.24 12.43 27.87
C TYR A 624 -30.70 13.45 28.87
N GLY A 625 -29.58 13.12 29.51
CA GLY A 625 -28.89 14.01 30.46
C GLY A 625 -27.47 14.27 29.99
N TYR A 626 -27.06 15.53 30.02
CA TYR A 626 -25.77 15.98 29.50
C TYR A 626 -24.99 16.80 30.51
N ARG A 627 -23.66 16.64 30.49
CA ARG A 627 -22.69 17.47 31.20
C ARG A 627 -21.58 17.87 30.24
N ASN A 628 -21.32 19.16 30.11
CA ASN A 628 -20.32 19.72 29.20
C ASN A 628 -20.46 19.18 27.75
N GLY A 629 -21.70 18.96 27.31
CA GLY A 629 -21.99 18.47 25.98
C GLY A 629 -21.84 16.95 25.79
N VAL A 630 -21.43 16.20 26.80
CA VAL A 630 -21.34 14.73 26.77
C VAL A 630 -22.61 14.12 27.35
N GLU A 631 -23.16 13.09 26.70
CA GLU A 631 -24.32 12.33 27.21
C GLU A 631 -23.88 11.51 28.44
N MET A 632 -24.45 11.82 29.60
CA MET A 632 -24.14 11.16 30.87
C MET A 632 -25.12 10.02 31.16
N ASN A 633 -26.37 10.15 30.73
CA ASN A 633 -27.42 9.17 31.01
C ASN A 633 -28.55 9.26 29.97
N ARG A 634 -29.27 8.15 29.80
CA ARG A 634 -30.44 8.04 28.93
C ARG A 634 -31.45 7.07 29.52
N VAL A 635 -32.72 7.46 29.57
CA VAL A 635 -33.81 6.60 30.04
C VAL A 635 -35.04 6.70 29.14
N THR A 636 -35.71 5.57 28.95
CA THR A 636 -37.03 5.55 28.31
C THR A 636 -38.11 5.81 29.36
N LEU A 637 -38.81 6.92 29.21
CA LEU A 637 -39.95 7.29 30.03
C LEU A 637 -41.14 6.40 29.68
N SER A 638 -41.69 5.73 30.70
CA SER A 638 -42.88 4.91 30.56
C SER A 638 -44.17 5.73 30.56
N ARG A 639 -44.10 7.01 30.94
CA ARG A 639 -45.24 7.92 31.14
C ARG A 639 -44.85 9.39 30.90
N ASN A 640 -45.86 10.26 30.86
CA ASN A 640 -45.69 11.71 30.76
C ASN A 640 -45.32 12.32 32.12
N LEU A 641 -44.66 13.48 32.06
CA LEU A 641 -44.40 14.28 33.26
C LEU A 641 -45.71 14.88 33.79
N ASN A 642 -45.75 15.11 35.10
CA ASN A 642 -46.78 15.92 35.75
C ASN A 642 -46.82 17.32 35.18
N ASN A 643 -48.00 17.93 35.28
CA ASN A 643 -48.21 19.28 34.81
C ASN A 643 -49.28 19.99 35.63
N SER A 644 -48.88 21.04 36.33
CA SER A 644 -49.71 21.72 37.32
C SER A 644 -49.55 23.25 37.21
N ALA A 645 -50.50 24.00 37.78
CA ALA A 645 -50.46 25.46 37.80
C ALA A 645 -49.46 26.04 38.83
N LEU A 646 -48.29 25.41 38.97
CA LEU A 646 -47.26 25.77 39.94
C LEU A 646 -46.39 26.91 39.43
N ILE A 647 -45.94 27.77 40.35
CA ILE A 647 -44.91 28.78 40.07
C ILE A 647 -43.57 28.09 39.79
N THR A 648 -42.73 28.72 38.97
CA THR A 648 -41.37 28.25 38.73
C THR A 648 -40.43 29.02 39.67
N GLN A 649 -39.67 28.31 40.47
CA GLN A 649 -38.78 28.87 41.49
C GLN A 649 -37.33 28.50 41.21
N PHE A 650 -36.41 29.36 41.64
CA PHE A 650 -34.96 29.19 41.47
C PHE A 650 -34.29 29.48 42.81
N GLY A 651 -33.25 28.74 43.14
CA GLY A 651 -32.46 28.94 44.36
C GLY A 651 -32.97 28.23 45.61
N GLN A 652 -34.23 27.77 45.65
CA GLN A 652 -34.82 27.06 46.78
C GLN A 652 -35.61 25.82 46.35
N SER A 653 -35.48 24.72 47.11
CA SER A 653 -36.45 23.60 47.07
C SER A 653 -37.48 23.73 48.18
N LEU A 654 -38.78 23.73 47.84
CA LEU A 654 -39.86 23.59 48.80
C LEU A 654 -40.08 22.12 49.21
N GLY A 655 -40.51 21.88 50.46
CA GLY A 655 -41.00 20.56 50.90
C GLY A 655 -40.01 19.60 51.56
N TYR A 656 -38.74 19.98 51.73
CA TYR A 656 -37.71 19.18 52.42
C TYR A 656 -36.95 19.97 53.50
N GLY A 657 -37.60 20.91 54.19
CA GLY A 657 -36.93 21.85 55.10
C GLY A 657 -35.99 22.77 54.31
N ASP A 658 -36.49 23.94 53.92
CA ASP A 658 -35.84 24.97 53.09
C ASP A 658 -34.34 24.75 52.78
N SER A 659 -34.06 24.13 51.64
CA SER A 659 -32.70 23.94 51.12
C SER A 659 -32.43 24.94 50.01
N TYR A 660 -31.26 25.56 50.08
CA TYR A 660 -30.88 26.67 49.23
C TYR A 660 -29.66 26.32 48.38
N LEU A 661 -29.70 26.74 47.11
CA LEU A 661 -28.59 26.58 46.19
C LEU A 661 -27.43 27.50 46.58
N ASN A 662 -26.20 26.98 46.60
CA ASN A 662 -24.99 27.78 46.73
C ASN A 662 -24.17 27.69 45.43
N ALA A 663 -24.52 28.55 44.47
CA ALA A 663 -23.96 28.53 43.13
C ALA A 663 -24.14 29.87 42.42
N ASN A 664 -23.38 30.04 41.33
CA ASN A 664 -23.75 30.98 40.28
C ASN A 664 -24.41 30.20 39.12
N VAL A 665 -25.49 30.75 38.55
CA VAL A 665 -26.20 30.19 37.39
C VAL A 665 -26.20 31.22 36.28
N ASP A 666 -25.99 30.76 35.05
CA ASP A 666 -25.93 31.62 33.87
C ASP A 666 -26.64 30.95 32.69
N GLU A 667 -27.25 31.75 31.81
CA GLU A 667 -27.90 31.29 30.57
C GLU A 667 -28.93 30.16 30.75
N LEU A 668 -29.86 30.30 31.71
CA LEU A 668 -30.87 29.28 31.97
C LEU A 668 -32.01 29.37 30.95
N ARG A 669 -32.14 28.33 30.11
CA ARG A 669 -33.09 28.26 29.01
C ARG A 669 -33.97 27.02 29.09
N ILE A 670 -35.27 27.18 28.82
CA ILE A 670 -36.21 26.09 28.55
C ILE A 670 -36.74 26.25 27.13
N THR A 671 -36.53 25.23 26.31
CA THR A 671 -37.12 25.11 24.97
C THR A 671 -38.12 23.97 24.95
N LYS A 672 -39.31 24.21 24.41
CA LYS A 672 -40.41 23.24 24.31
C LYS A 672 -40.80 23.00 22.85
N GLY A 673 -41.18 21.76 22.56
CA GLY A 673 -41.58 21.30 21.23
C GLY A 673 -40.48 20.53 20.49
N VAL A 674 -39.24 20.56 20.98
CA VAL A 674 -38.07 19.89 20.38
C VAL A 674 -37.05 19.49 21.44
N ALA A 675 -36.28 18.44 21.15
CA ALA A 675 -35.02 18.14 21.80
C ALA A 675 -33.89 18.85 21.04
N ARG A 676 -33.25 19.85 21.66
CA ARG A 676 -32.06 20.50 21.07
C ARG A 676 -30.87 19.54 20.97
N TYR A 677 -30.79 18.55 21.87
CA TYR A 677 -29.68 17.61 21.98
C TYR A 677 -30.20 16.17 22.14
N ILE A 678 -29.73 15.26 21.28
CA ILE A 678 -30.01 13.80 21.34
C ILE A 678 -28.74 12.94 21.20
N GLY A 679 -27.59 13.61 21.26
CA GLY A 679 -26.23 13.08 21.17
C GLY A 679 -25.25 14.13 21.69
N GLY A 680 -23.94 13.86 21.60
CA GLY A 680 -22.93 14.80 22.07
C GLY A 680 -22.96 16.14 21.31
N PHE A 681 -22.67 17.25 22.00
CA PHE A 681 -22.66 18.60 21.43
C PHE A 681 -21.54 19.45 22.03
N THR A 682 -21.22 20.59 21.42
CA THR A 682 -20.36 21.61 22.05
C THR A 682 -21.25 22.60 22.81
N PRO A 683 -21.05 22.78 24.13
CA PRO A 683 -21.84 23.73 24.90
C PRO A 683 -21.80 25.16 24.33
N PRO A 684 -22.93 25.89 24.33
CA PRO A 684 -22.99 27.30 24.00
C PRO A 684 -22.03 28.16 24.84
N THR A 685 -21.32 29.10 24.22
CA THR A 685 -20.33 29.96 24.93
C THR A 685 -20.46 31.45 24.64
N ARG A 686 -21.34 31.84 23.73
CA ARG A 686 -21.61 33.24 23.36
C ARG A 686 -23.06 33.58 23.65
N ALA A 687 -23.34 34.86 23.92
CA ALA A 687 -24.71 35.33 24.14
C ALA A 687 -25.60 35.07 22.90
N SER A 688 -25.02 35.16 21.69
CA SER A 688 -25.70 34.82 20.43
C SER A 688 -26.15 33.37 20.30
N ASP A 689 -25.62 32.45 21.13
CA ASP A 689 -26.00 31.05 21.13
C ASP A 689 -27.29 30.80 21.96
N PHE A 690 -27.72 31.83 22.69
CA PHE A 690 -28.93 31.88 23.48
C PHE A 690 -29.96 32.88 22.92
N PRO A 691 -30.42 32.72 21.67
CA PRO A 691 -31.57 33.48 21.21
C PRO A 691 -32.81 33.06 22.02
N ARG A 692 -33.80 33.97 22.04
CA ARG A 692 -35.14 33.71 22.57
C ARG A 692 -35.87 32.68 21.70
#